data_AF-A0ABD1YN11-F1
#
_entry.id   AF-A0ABD1YN11-F1
#
_cell.length_a   1.000
_cell.length_b   1.000
_cell.length_c   1.000
_cell.angle_alpha   90.00
_cell.angle_beta   90.00
_cell.angle_gamma   90.00
#
_symmetry.space_group_name_H-M   'P 1'
#
loop_
_entity.id
_entity.type
_entity.pdbx_description
1 polymer ?
#
loop_
_entity_poly.entity_id
_entity_poly.type
_entity_poly.pdbx_seq_one_letter_code
_entity_poly.pdbx_strand_id
1 'polypeptide(L)'
;MEEWLKFIVSNSQITGSPPRVLAVITNRDRSETILKLRRSNYPRLDLGHFKGELVLLQERFAGRAELFLDLHHLNAQSKREVKPLTEYIFQLMGSFFSKIPRVPKVCSELSSALIRISRSRNPSPVWTESTFLEFCKDSQTALRDVSHEVLQAVVSYLHDVGSIIKVARDRIKGVKDNTGDESKDKEPWIVVDPNWLTQNFLGELICQGHHFRVQDGSIGGNWSNNEVSGGLAQAANFLRLLEEVLRSKHNSWRKIEVSLLEDIMQDLDLCYRVTVEDGSGRYFVPIVYGGLGERVLFKVLDTLSAQVDQEAWHEQELQKLLPGHHDDKGQREIQAFCASQHGCPGIELEVDGEGSQETSSSSSYSNPSPSEAELTKGEKFLAASESQKIHLPQGVSKICDEVYEIYAPAAGSGVAKLEVVFIHGLQSDVSDETSFLSAWSVRGVPSNCWLKSWLPNRFPESRIICVSYDASPVKTSSQGTLDMFLTAENLISSLVNLGEIGQSCPVILVGHSLGGLVATNICNRVHKVASYSGADQIPYTKFRDNIKGLFFYSTPFKGLSSFWGSKEKESGDLMSNLGLLDTATARSNEDFAKLRATYGWETRGVLESSETTLYVEGVASTSKNSNRFVCEASARVPFVETMITLRDADHFTICRPETEQSSNFLYLVKFLESILRKF
;
A
#
# COMPACT_ATOMS: atom_id res chain seq x y z
N MET A 1 2.19 12.33 -11.95
CA MET A 1 1.40 13.45 -11.40
C MET A 1 0.22 13.78 -12.30
N GLU A 2 0.42 14.00 -13.61
CA GLU A 2 -0.68 14.23 -14.55
C GLU A 2 -1.78 13.16 -14.48
N GLU A 3 -1.43 11.87 -14.47
CA GLU A 3 -2.41 10.78 -14.34
C GLU A 3 -3.21 10.85 -13.03
N TRP A 4 -2.55 11.21 -11.93
CA TRP A 4 -3.23 11.45 -10.65
C TRP A 4 -4.16 12.66 -10.72
N LEU A 5 -3.81 13.71 -11.46
CA LEU A 5 -4.68 14.87 -11.65
C LEU A 5 -5.89 14.54 -12.52
N LYS A 6 -5.71 13.78 -13.60
CA LYS A 6 -6.83 13.25 -14.40
C LYS A 6 -7.80 12.49 -13.51
N PHE A 7 -7.26 11.64 -12.65
CA PHE A 7 -8.03 10.86 -11.68
C PHE A 7 -8.73 11.75 -10.62
N ILE A 8 -8.06 12.73 -10.02
CA ILE A 8 -8.69 13.61 -9.03
C ILE A 8 -9.81 14.41 -9.68
N VAL A 9 -9.56 14.96 -10.88
CA VAL A 9 -10.52 15.78 -11.62
C VAL A 9 -11.76 14.97 -12.01
N SER A 10 -11.58 13.72 -12.48
CA SER A 10 -12.71 12.85 -12.85
C SER A 10 -13.62 12.51 -11.67
N ASN A 11 -13.12 12.57 -10.43
CA ASN A 11 -13.89 12.26 -9.22
C ASN A 11 -14.46 13.49 -8.48
N SER A 12 -14.22 14.71 -8.95
CA SER A 12 -14.34 15.92 -8.11
C SER A 12 -15.57 16.81 -8.36
N GLN A 13 -16.57 16.36 -9.12
CA GLN A 13 -17.66 17.24 -9.57
C GLN A 13 -18.66 17.68 -8.48
N ILE A 14 -18.56 17.21 -7.24
CA ILE A 14 -19.73 17.25 -6.34
C ILE A 14 -19.87 18.52 -5.46
N THR A 15 -18.89 19.45 -5.45
CA THR A 15 -18.99 20.64 -4.57
C THR A 15 -19.11 21.99 -5.28
N GLY A 16 -19.29 22.01 -6.61
CA GLY A 16 -19.33 23.27 -7.39
C GLY A 16 -18.04 24.08 -7.37
N SER A 17 -16.95 23.52 -6.80
CA SER A 17 -15.62 24.12 -6.75
C SER A 17 -14.57 23.10 -7.18
N PRO A 18 -13.54 23.51 -7.94
CA PRO A 18 -12.50 22.59 -8.39
C PRO A 18 -11.71 22.03 -7.18
N PRO A 19 -11.36 20.73 -7.18
CA PRO A 19 -10.56 20.10 -6.16
C PRO A 19 -9.21 20.82 -6.03
N ARG A 20 -8.79 21.05 -4.79
CA ARG A 20 -7.52 21.70 -4.50
C ARG A 20 -6.47 20.66 -4.17
N VAL A 21 -5.34 20.68 -4.88
CA VAL A 21 -4.35 19.62 -4.85
C VAL A 21 -3.01 20.18 -4.39
N LEU A 22 -2.48 19.64 -3.30
CA LEU A 22 -1.12 19.93 -2.83
C LEU A 22 -0.18 18.80 -3.27
N ALA A 23 0.84 19.15 -4.04
CA ALA A 23 1.87 18.22 -4.46
C ALA A 23 2.98 18.12 -3.41
N VAL A 24 3.19 16.93 -2.84
CA VAL A 24 4.26 16.65 -1.88
C VAL A 24 5.19 15.60 -2.46
N ILE A 25 6.48 15.94 -2.60
CA ILE A 25 7.54 15.01 -2.99
C ILE A 25 8.17 14.44 -1.72
N THR A 26 8.01 13.15 -1.51
CA THR A 26 8.60 12.42 -0.38
C THR A 26 9.92 11.74 -0.78
N ASN A 27 10.62 11.14 0.19
CA ASN A 27 11.89 10.41 0.02
C ASN A 27 13.10 11.30 -0.35
N ARG A 28 13.14 12.52 0.20
CA ARG A 28 14.26 13.45 0.01
C ARG A 28 15.61 12.84 0.38
N ASP A 29 15.64 12.10 1.48
CA ASP A 29 16.78 11.32 1.98
C ASP A 29 17.36 10.38 0.92
N ARG A 30 16.51 9.64 0.19
CA ARG A 30 16.95 8.80 -0.93
C ARG A 30 17.54 9.65 -2.05
N SER A 31 16.87 10.73 -2.46
CA SER A 31 17.33 11.62 -3.54
C SER A 31 18.71 12.25 -3.26
N GLU A 32 18.94 12.74 -2.04
CA GLU A 32 20.23 13.32 -1.62
C GLU A 32 21.33 12.27 -1.55
N THR A 33 20.97 11.05 -1.17
CA THR A 33 21.88 9.91 -1.14
C THR A 33 22.33 9.52 -2.55
N ILE A 34 21.43 9.48 -3.53
CA ILE A 34 21.80 9.26 -4.95
C ILE A 34 22.81 10.31 -5.43
N LEU A 35 22.57 11.58 -5.09
CA LEU A 35 23.39 12.71 -5.50
C LEU A 35 24.77 12.72 -4.85
N LYS A 36 24.91 12.16 -3.65
CA LYS A 36 26.20 12.04 -2.96
C LYS A 36 27.03 10.86 -3.49
N LEU A 37 26.38 9.77 -3.90
CA LEU A 37 27.05 8.54 -4.32
C LEU A 37 27.52 8.55 -5.78
N ARG A 38 26.84 9.27 -6.68
CA ARG A 38 27.22 9.29 -8.11
C ARG A 38 28.15 10.44 -8.48
N ARG A 39 29.21 10.13 -9.25
CA ARG A 39 30.00 11.13 -9.98
C ARG A 39 29.17 11.67 -11.18
N SER A 40 28.59 12.85 -10.98
CA SER A 40 28.09 13.85 -11.96
C SER A 40 26.97 13.56 -12.98
N ASN A 41 26.51 12.32 -13.23
CA ASN A 41 25.62 12.06 -14.39
C ASN A 41 24.13 11.79 -14.13
N TYR A 42 23.66 11.83 -12.87
CA TYR A 42 22.20 11.81 -12.62
C TYR A 42 21.66 13.23 -12.57
N PRO A 43 20.56 13.55 -13.28
CA PRO A 43 19.95 14.86 -13.17
C PRO A 43 19.55 15.08 -11.71
N ARG A 44 20.04 16.17 -11.11
CA ARG A 44 19.49 16.66 -9.84
C ARG A 44 17.99 16.80 -10.01
N LEU A 45 17.22 16.41 -8.99
CA LEU A 45 15.80 16.73 -8.94
C LEU A 45 15.68 18.25 -8.99
N ASP A 46 15.41 18.78 -10.17
CA ASP A 46 15.31 20.20 -10.40
C ASP A 46 13.92 20.64 -9.94
N LEU A 47 13.86 21.09 -8.70
CA LEU A 47 12.64 21.64 -8.10
C LEU A 47 12.11 22.83 -8.90
N GLY A 48 12.97 23.55 -9.62
CA GLY A 48 12.58 24.64 -10.54
C GLY A 48 11.86 24.09 -11.77
N HIS A 49 12.40 23.06 -12.41
CA HIS A 49 11.72 22.36 -13.51
C HIS A 49 10.39 21.76 -13.05
N PHE A 50 10.37 21.09 -11.89
CA PHE A 50 9.13 20.50 -11.35
C PHE A 50 8.08 21.56 -11.02
N LYS A 51 8.50 22.71 -10.50
CA LYS A 51 7.61 23.86 -10.31
C LYS A 51 7.08 24.40 -11.65
N GLY A 52 7.91 24.43 -12.69
CA GLY A 52 7.51 24.75 -14.06
C GLY A 52 6.44 23.77 -14.59
N GLU A 53 6.64 22.47 -14.39
CA GLU A 53 5.66 21.44 -14.76
C GLU A 53 4.35 21.58 -13.97
N LEU A 54 4.41 21.94 -12.68
CA LEU A 54 3.20 22.24 -11.90
C LEU A 54 2.42 23.43 -12.45
N VAL A 55 3.11 24.47 -12.95
CA VAL A 55 2.46 25.61 -13.62
C VAL A 55 1.78 25.16 -14.91
N LEU A 56 2.45 24.36 -15.73
CA LEU A 56 1.87 23.81 -16.96
C LEU A 56 0.64 22.92 -16.67
N LEU A 57 0.72 22.10 -15.61
CA LEU A 57 -0.41 21.31 -15.14
C LEU A 57 -1.55 22.20 -14.62
N GLN A 58 -1.24 23.26 -13.87
CA GLN A 58 -2.24 24.23 -13.41
C GLN A 58 -2.98 24.89 -14.58
N GLU A 59 -2.28 25.28 -15.64
CA GLU A 59 -2.90 25.83 -16.84
C GLU A 59 -3.78 24.80 -17.56
N ARG A 60 -3.28 23.57 -17.70
CA ARG A 60 -4.00 22.48 -18.41
C ARG A 60 -5.25 22.00 -17.67
N PHE A 61 -5.23 22.07 -16.34
CA PHE A 61 -6.35 21.70 -15.48
C PHE A 61 -7.08 22.94 -14.92
N ALA A 62 -6.85 24.13 -15.49
CA ALA A 62 -7.52 25.35 -15.06
C ALA A 62 -9.05 25.20 -15.09
N GLY A 63 -9.70 25.65 -14.03
CA GLY A 63 -11.15 25.50 -13.83
C GLY A 63 -11.61 24.08 -13.45
N ARG A 64 -10.72 23.08 -13.49
CA ARG A 64 -11.00 21.68 -13.15
C ARG A 64 -10.24 21.18 -11.93
N ALA A 65 -9.10 21.75 -11.61
CA ALA A 65 -8.37 21.56 -10.35
C ALA A 65 -7.58 22.82 -10.01
N GLU A 66 -7.32 23.04 -8.72
CA GLU A 66 -6.50 24.13 -8.21
C GLU A 66 -5.26 23.53 -7.52
N LEU A 67 -4.12 23.56 -8.20
CA LEU A 67 -2.84 23.10 -7.68
C LEU A 67 -2.17 24.20 -6.85
N PHE A 68 -1.78 23.84 -5.63
CA PHE A 68 -0.84 24.66 -4.88
C PHE A 68 0.55 24.51 -5.50
N LEU A 69 1.12 25.65 -5.94
CA LEU A 69 2.45 25.70 -6.54
C LEU A 69 3.58 25.69 -5.50
N ASP A 70 3.23 25.63 -4.22
CA ASP A 70 4.16 25.46 -3.12
C ASP A 70 4.64 24.00 -3.09
N LEU A 71 5.89 23.81 -3.49
CA LEU A 71 6.49 22.49 -3.60
C LEU A 71 7.16 22.09 -2.29
N HIS A 72 6.69 21.00 -1.70
CA HIS A 72 7.30 20.42 -0.51
C HIS A 72 8.14 19.20 -0.89
N HIS A 73 9.43 19.23 -0.58
CA HIS A 73 10.34 18.10 -0.75
C HIS A 73 10.92 17.70 0.60
N LEU A 74 10.50 16.55 1.13
CA LEU A 74 10.78 16.15 2.51
C LEU A 74 11.04 14.66 2.67
N ASN A 75 11.69 14.29 3.77
CA ASN A 75 11.70 12.92 4.26
C ASN A 75 10.43 12.66 5.11
N ALA A 76 9.56 11.76 4.65
CA ALA A 76 8.30 11.44 5.33
C ALA A 76 8.51 10.74 6.69
N GLN A 77 9.68 10.16 6.93
CA GLN A 77 10.06 9.54 8.21
C GLN A 77 10.58 10.59 9.22
N SER A 78 10.96 11.78 8.75
CA SER A 78 11.47 12.87 9.58
C SER A 78 10.34 13.71 10.15
N LYS A 79 9.94 13.48 11.41
CA LYS A 79 8.92 14.29 12.10
C LYS A 79 9.23 15.79 12.06
N ARG A 80 10.50 16.17 12.07
CA ARG A 80 10.96 17.56 11.99
C ARG A 80 10.62 18.21 10.64
N GLU A 81 10.67 17.43 9.56
CA GLU A 81 10.35 17.92 8.21
C GLU A 81 8.87 17.81 7.87
N VAL A 82 8.15 16.84 8.45
CA VAL A 82 6.70 16.68 8.26
C VAL A 82 5.90 17.70 9.06
N LYS A 83 6.34 18.07 10.27
CA LYS A 83 5.58 18.99 11.14
C LYS A 83 5.25 20.34 10.45
N PRO A 84 6.19 21.01 9.77
CA PRO A 84 5.89 22.24 9.01
C PRO A 84 4.87 22.02 7.90
N LEU A 85 4.88 20.87 7.21
CA LEU A 85 3.89 20.54 6.19
C LEU A 85 2.50 20.38 6.82
N THR A 86 2.40 19.71 7.97
CA THR A 86 1.12 19.56 8.69
C THR A 86 0.56 20.91 9.11
N GLU A 87 1.37 21.79 9.67
CA GLU A 87 0.97 23.16 10.05
C GLU A 87 0.53 23.96 8.82
N TYR A 88 1.25 23.85 7.71
CA TYR A 88 0.90 24.49 6.44
C TYR A 88 -0.44 23.98 5.88
N ILE A 89 -0.67 22.66 5.89
CA ILE A 89 -1.97 22.07 5.49
C ILE A 89 -3.09 22.60 6.39
N PHE A 90 -2.88 22.68 7.70
CA PHE A 90 -3.88 23.25 8.62
C PHE A 90 -4.15 24.74 8.35
N GLN A 91 -3.13 25.53 8.02
CA GLN A 91 -3.30 26.93 7.64
C GLN A 91 -4.09 27.07 6.33
N LEU A 92 -3.74 26.27 5.32
CA LEU A 92 -4.48 26.19 4.06
C LEU A 92 -5.95 25.86 4.35
N MET A 93 -6.22 24.77 5.09
CA MET A 93 -7.56 24.36 5.49
C MET A 93 -8.31 25.45 6.28
N GLY A 94 -7.65 26.11 7.24
CA GLY A 94 -8.26 27.18 8.03
C GLY A 94 -8.71 28.37 7.18
N SER A 95 -7.91 28.76 6.19
CA SER A 95 -8.30 29.78 5.21
C SER A 95 -9.50 29.35 4.35
N PHE A 96 -9.66 28.04 4.10
CA PHE A 96 -10.76 27.49 3.31
C PHE A 96 -12.07 27.42 4.08
N PHE A 97 -12.05 26.91 5.32
CA PHE A 97 -13.25 26.82 6.14
C PHE A 97 -13.85 28.18 6.52
N SER A 98 -13.08 29.27 6.39
CA SER A 98 -13.60 30.63 6.53
C SER A 98 -14.51 31.08 5.38
N LYS A 99 -14.43 30.42 4.21
CA LYS A 99 -15.14 30.77 2.96
C LYS A 99 -16.18 29.74 2.51
N ILE A 100 -16.18 28.54 3.09
CA ILE A 100 -17.16 27.47 2.80
C ILE A 100 -18.46 27.80 3.56
N PRO A 101 -19.65 27.55 2.99
CA PRO A 101 -20.90 27.62 3.76
C PRO A 101 -20.76 26.82 5.05
N ARG A 102 -21.13 27.41 6.19
CA ARG A 102 -21.10 26.69 7.47
C ARG A 102 -21.82 25.36 7.29
N VAL A 103 -21.16 24.26 7.63
CA VAL A 103 -21.75 22.91 7.64
C VAL A 103 -23.14 23.03 8.27
N PRO A 104 -24.22 22.73 7.54
CA PRO A 104 -25.55 22.81 8.12
C PRO A 104 -25.54 21.93 9.37
N LYS A 105 -25.87 22.51 10.52
CA LYS A 105 -25.82 21.84 11.82
C LYS A 105 -26.52 20.47 11.76
N VAL A 106 -27.64 20.43 11.04
CA VAL A 106 -28.41 19.24 10.71
C VAL A 106 -27.55 18.13 10.07
N CYS A 107 -26.70 18.44 9.08
CA CYS A 107 -25.82 17.45 8.44
C CYS A 107 -24.76 16.91 9.41
N SER A 108 -24.13 17.77 10.21
CA SER A 108 -23.16 17.34 11.22
C SER A 108 -23.77 16.43 12.28
N GLU A 109 -25.01 16.72 12.67
CA GLU A 109 -25.74 15.90 13.64
C GLU A 109 -26.21 14.58 13.02
N LEU A 110 -26.61 14.57 11.74
CA LEU A 110 -26.92 13.34 11.00
C LEU A 110 -25.69 12.43 10.84
N SER A 111 -24.52 12.96 10.46
CA SER A 111 -23.26 12.18 10.43
C SER A 111 -22.97 11.56 11.80
N SER A 112 -23.20 12.31 12.88
CA SER A 112 -23.02 11.80 14.24
C SER A 112 -24.04 10.70 14.61
N ALA A 113 -25.28 10.83 14.14
CA ALA A 113 -26.32 9.82 14.32
C ALA A 113 -26.00 8.53 13.54
N LEU A 114 -25.52 8.64 12.30
CA LEU A 114 -25.10 7.51 11.47
C LEU A 114 -23.97 6.70 12.12
N ILE A 115 -22.97 7.36 12.72
CA ILE A 115 -21.90 6.69 13.48
C ILE A 115 -22.44 5.91 14.69
N ARG A 116 -23.52 6.38 15.33
CA ARG A 116 -24.14 5.64 16.44
C ARG A 116 -24.89 4.41 15.96
N ILE A 117 -25.50 4.50 14.78
CA ILE A 117 -26.22 3.38 14.17
C ILE A 117 -25.24 2.30 13.75
N SER A 118 -24.14 2.64 13.07
CA SER A 118 -23.11 1.66 12.67
C SER A 118 -22.50 0.90 13.85
N ARG A 119 -22.53 1.48 15.06
CA ARG A 119 -22.10 0.85 16.32
C ARG A 119 -23.19 0.05 17.04
N SER A 120 -24.42 0.08 16.58
CA SER A 120 -25.53 -0.67 17.17
C SER A 120 -25.44 -2.17 16.85
N ARG A 121 -26.12 -3.02 17.63
CA ARG A 121 -25.91 -4.49 17.59
C ARG A 121 -26.31 -5.16 16.27
N ASN A 122 -27.04 -4.52 15.36
CA ASN A 122 -27.47 -5.16 14.10
C ASN A 122 -28.17 -4.25 13.03
N PRO A 123 -27.60 -3.09 12.62
CA PRO A 123 -28.20 -2.31 11.52
C PRO A 123 -27.92 -2.97 10.16
N SER A 124 -28.85 -2.86 9.20
CA SER A 124 -28.50 -3.12 7.80
C SER A 124 -27.52 -2.04 7.35
N PRO A 125 -26.37 -2.38 6.72
CA PRO A 125 -25.40 -1.39 6.28
C PRO A 125 -25.81 -0.69 4.97
N VAL A 126 -26.84 -1.20 4.30
CA VAL A 126 -27.41 -0.64 3.06
C VAL A 126 -28.90 -0.46 3.24
N TRP A 127 -29.39 0.73 2.93
CA TRP A 127 -30.80 1.14 2.98
C TRP A 127 -31.28 1.57 1.60
N THR A 128 -32.59 1.60 1.38
CA THR A 128 -33.14 2.33 0.24
C THR A 128 -33.14 3.83 0.52
N GLU A 129 -33.18 4.64 -0.53
CA GLU A 129 -33.28 6.10 -0.38
C GLU A 129 -34.46 6.52 0.52
N SER A 130 -35.66 5.96 0.34
CA SER A 130 -36.83 6.23 1.17
C SER A 130 -36.59 5.91 2.64
N THR A 131 -35.96 4.77 2.94
CA THR A 131 -35.63 4.37 4.31
C THR A 131 -34.64 5.37 4.93
N PHE A 132 -33.67 5.84 4.15
CA PHE A 132 -32.72 6.85 4.60
C PHE A 132 -33.35 8.23 4.80
N LEU A 133 -34.27 8.62 3.93
CA LEU A 133 -35.01 9.88 4.06
C LEU A 133 -35.92 9.88 5.29
N GLU A 134 -36.58 8.75 5.58
CA GLU A 134 -37.37 8.58 6.82
C GLU A 134 -36.47 8.68 8.05
N PHE A 135 -35.30 8.03 8.03
CA PHE A 135 -34.30 8.19 9.08
C PHE A 135 -33.86 9.64 9.29
N CYS A 136 -33.67 10.42 8.22
CA CYS A 136 -33.30 11.83 8.31
C CYS A 136 -34.40 12.65 9.01
N LYS A 137 -35.67 12.41 8.67
CA LYS A 137 -36.84 13.07 9.28
C LYS A 137 -37.04 12.70 10.76
N ASP A 138 -36.75 11.45 11.10
CA ASP A 138 -36.87 10.95 12.47
C ASP A 138 -35.75 11.46 13.37
N SER A 139 -34.53 11.49 12.84
CA SER A 139 -33.34 11.93 13.57
C SER A 139 -33.29 13.43 13.76
N GLN A 140 -33.86 14.19 12.82
CA GLN A 140 -33.81 15.65 12.80
C GLN A 140 -35.19 16.23 12.54
N THR A 141 -35.78 16.82 13.59
CA THR A 141 -37.10 17.46 13.51
C THR A 141 -37.15 18.57 12.46
N ALA A 142 -36.03 19.26 12.23
CA ALA A 142 -35.89 20.29 11.21
C ALA A 142 -36.12 19.78 9.79
N LEU A 143 -36.02 18.47 9.53
CA LEU A 143 -36.18 17.87 8.20
C LEU A 143 -37.56 17.26 7.95
N ARG A 144 -38.49 17.30 8.92
CA ARG A 144 -39.80 16.63 8.78
C ARG A 144 -40.69 17.27 7.70
N ASP A 145 -40.70 18.60 7.65
CA ASP A 145 -41.61 19.40 6.81
C ASP A 145 -40.87 20.18 5.71
N VAL A 146 -39.65 19.76 5.34
CA VAL A 146 -38.89 20.39 4.26
C VAL A 146 -39.21 19.75 2.90
N SER A 147 -38.93 20.50 1.83
CA SER A 147 -39.14 20.02 0.46
C SER A 147 -38.23 18.82 0.12
N HIS A 148 -38.62 18.05 -0.90
CA HIS A 148 -37.83 16.89 -1.34
C HIS A 148 -36.45 17.32 -1.85
N GLU A 149 -36.35 18.49 -2.47
CA GLU A 149 -35.11 19.09 -2.97
C GLU A 149 -34.12 19.36 -1.83
N VAL A 150 -34.61 19.85 -0.68
CA VAL A 150 -33.77 20.07 0.51
C VAL A 150 -33.24 18.74 1.06
N LEU A 151 -34.08 17.71 1.11
CA LEU A 151 -33.65 16.37 1.54
C LEU A 151 -32.60 15.78 0.60
N GLN A 152 -32.77 15.93 -0.72
CA GLN A 152 -31.79 15.49 -1.71
C GLN A 152 -30.47 16.25 -1.60
N ALA A 153 -30.50 17.55 -1.29
CA ALA A 153 -29.30 18.33 -1.01
C ALA A 153 -28.56 17.83 0.25
N VAL A 154 -29.30 17.42 1.30
CA VAL A 154 -28.71 16.79 2.49
C VAL A 154 -28.07 15.44 2.16
N VAL A 155 -28.75 14.59 1.40
CA VAL A 155 -28.19 13.30 0.95
C VAL A 155 -26.91 13.51 0.14
N SER A 156 -26.93 14.45 -0.81
CA SER A 156 -25.77 14.78 -1.64
C SER A 156 -24.60 15.27 -0.79
N TYR A 157 -24.85 16.20 0.13
CA TYR A 157 -23.82 16.67 1.06
C TYR A 157 -23.21 15.53 1.89
N LEU A 158 -24.04 14.63 2.44
CA LEU A 158 -23.56 13.51 3.25
C LEU A 158 -22.76 12.50 2.42
N HIS A 159 -23.09 12.32 1.15
CA HIS A 159 -22.32 11.53 0.21
C HIS A 159 -20.94 12.14 -0.05
N ASP A 160 -20.88 13.45 -0.30
CA ASP A 160 -19.64 14.16 -0.65
C ASP A 160 -18.63 14.18 0.48
N VAL A 161 -19.10 14.34 1.72
CA VAL A 161 -18.23 14.28 2.90
C VAL A 161 -17.88 12.84 3.32
N GLY A 162 -18.34 11.84 2.56
CA GLY A 162 -18.07 10.42 2.82
C GLY A 162 -18.74 9.89 4.10
N SER A 163 -19.83 10.54 4.56
CA SER A 163 -20.64 10.00 5.67
C SER A 163 -21.54 8.85 5.22
N ILE A 164 -21.94 8.83 3.95
CA ILE A 164 -22.69 7.77 3.28
C ILE A 164 -22.14 7.55 1.87
N ILE A 165 -22.55 6.48 1.19
CA ILE A 165 -22.33 6.30 -0.25
C ILE A 165 -23.69 6.09 -0.90
N LYS A 166 -24.11 7.04 -1.76
CA LYS A 166 -25.28 6.89 -2.62
C LYS A 166 -24.86 6.14 -3.88
N VAL A 167 -25.53 5.03 -4.18
CA VAL A 167 -25.29 4.19 -5.35
C VAL A 167 -26.50 4.33 -6.27
N ALA A 168 -26.30 4.99 -7.40
CA ALA A 168 -27.31 5.10 -8.44
C ALA A 168 -27.61 3.73 -9.04
N ARG A 169 -28.88 3.48 -9.40
CA ARG A 169 -29.29 2.21 -10.02
C ARG A 169 -29.61 2.48 -11.47
N ASP A 170 -28.60 2.37 -12.32
CA ASP A 170 -28.73 2.73 -13.72
C ASP A 170 -29.66 1.80 -14.50
N ARG A 171 -30.48 2.43 -15.34
CA ARG A 171 -31.23 1.77 -16.42
C ARG A 171 -30.20 1.25 -17.44
N ILE A 172 -29.81 -0.01 -17.39
CA ILE A 172 -29.06 -0.62 -18.50
C ILE A 172 -29.93 -0.54 -19.78
N LYS A 173 -29.69 0.49 -20.59
CA LYS A 173 -30.17 0.63 -21.96
C LYS A 173 -29.53 -0.49 -22.79
N GLY A 174 -30.19 -1.64 -22.91
CA GLY A 174 -29.73 -2.66 -23.86
C GLY A 174 -30.29 -4.06 -23.71
N VAL A 175 -30.78 -4.45 -22.53
CA VAL A 175 -31.42 -5.76 -22.35
C VAL A 175 -32.92 -5.55 -22.21
N LYS A 176 -33.64 -5.83 -23.29
CA LYS A 176 -35.09 -6.07 -23.18
C LYS A 176 -35.25 -7.35 -22.37
N ASP A 177 -35.66 -7.22 -21.12
CA ASP A 177 -36.27 -8.35 -20.44
C ASP A 177 -37.50 -8.76 -21.26
N ASN A 178 -37.62 -10.06 -21.56
CA ASN A 178 -38.74 -10.62 -22.31
C ASN A 178 -40.07 -10.57 -21.54
N THR A 179 -40.07 -9.96 -20.35
CA THR A 179 -41.25 -9.64 -19.57
C THR A 179 -41.57 -8.18 -19.85
N GLY A 180 -42.57 -7.91 -20.70
CA GLY A 180 -43.00 -6.56 -21.08
C GLY A 180 -43.61 -5.73 -19.94
N ASP A 181 -42.89 -5.60 -18.83
CA ASP A 181 -43.22 -4.70 -17.73
C ASP A 181 -42.39 -3.43 -17.91
N GLU A 182 -43.09 -2.31 -18.03
CA GLU A 182 -42.48 -0.99 -18.24
C GLU A 182 -41.54 -0.68 -17.07
N SER A 183 -40.33 -0.21 -17.40
CA SER A 183 -39.25 0.11 -16.47
C SER A 183 -39.72 1.05 -15.34
N LYS A 184 -40.04 0.51 -14.18
CA LYS A 184 -40.09 1.29 -12.93
C LYS A 184 -38.67 1.69 -12.57
N ASP A 185 -38.43 3.00 -12.40
CA ASP A 185 -37.19 3.53 -11.85
C ASP A 185 -36.87 2.84 -10.52
N LYS A 186 -35.74 2.13 -10.46
CA LYS A 186 -35.30 1.48 -9.23
C LYS A 186 -34.71 2.53 -8.31
N GLU A 187 -35.21 2.58 -7.09
CA GLU A 187 -34.75 3.49 -6.05
C GLU A 187 -33.26 3.30 -5.73
N PRO A 188 -32.45 4.38 -5.57
CA PRO A 188 -31.05 4.31 -5.20
C PRO A 188 -30.78 3.55 -3.90
N TRP A 189 -29.60 2.92 -3.82
CA TRP A 189 -29.10 2.36 -2.57
C TRP A 189 -28.30 3.41 -1.79
N ILE A 190 -28.47 3.43 -0.47
CA ILE A 190 -27.68 4.25 0.44
C ILE A 190 -26.88 3.33 1.36
N VAL A 191 -25.56 3.29 1.17
CA VAL A 191 -24.63 2.63 2.09
C VAL A 191 -24.39 3.58 3.27
N VAL A 192 -24.95 3.24 4.42
CA VAL A 192 -24.90 4.08 5.64
C VAL A 192 -23.64 3.85 6.48
N ASP A 193 -22.89 2.79 6.18
CA ASP A 193 -21.57 2.53 6.75
C ASP A 193 -20.54 2.35 5.62
N PRO A 194 -19.86 3.43 5.20
CA PRO A 194 -18.84 3.36 4.15
C PRO A 194 -17.70 2.38 4.46
N ASN A 195 -17.34 2.20 5.74
CA ASN A 195 -16.29 1.25 6.14
C ASN A 195 -16.77 -0.21 5.99
N TRP A 196 -18.06 -0.47 6.15
CA TRP A 196 -18.61 -1.78 5.83
C TRP A 196 -18.38 -2.13 4.35
N LEU A 197 -18.65 -1.21 3.42
CA LEU A 197 -18.43 -1.46 1.99
C LEU A 197 -16.94 -1.63 1.68
N THR A 198 -16.10 -0.67 2.07
CA THR A 198 -14.69 -0.62 1.65
C THR A 198 -13.80 -1.63 2.39
N GLN A 199 -13.84 -1.64 3.71
CA GLN A 199 -12.96 -2.47 4.54
C GLN A 199 -13.51 -3.87 4.72
N ASN A 200 -14.82 -4.00 4.94
CA ASN A 200 -15.37 -5.30 5.35
C ASN A 200 -15.86 -6.12 4.16
N PHE A 201 -16.61 -5.55 3.21
CA PHE A 201 -17.11 -6.27 2.03
C PHE A 201 -16.06 -6.38 0.93
N LEU A 202 -15.61 -5.28 0.35
CA LEU A 202 -14.64 -5.31 -0.75
C LEU A 202 -13.30 -5.90 -0.30
N GLY A 203 -12.82 -5.52 0.88
CA GLY A 203 -11.61 -6.10 1.46
C GLY A 203 -11.68 -7.63 1.58
N GLU A 204 -12.78 -8.17 2.14
CA GLU A 204 -12.97 -9.62 2.29
C GLU A 204 -13.20 -10.32 0.95
N LEU A 205 -13.93 -9.69 0.03
CA LEU A 205 -14.15 -10.21 -1.32
C LEU A 205 -12.84 -10.38 -2.09
N ILE A 206 -11.93 -9.40 -2.00
CA ILE A 206 -10.59 -9.47 -2.60
C ILE A 206 -9.78 -10.58 -1.91
N CYS A 207 -9.76 -10.58 -0.57
CA CYS A 207 -9.05 -11.60 0.21
C CYS A 207 -9.50 -13.02 -0.13
N GLN A 208 -10.80 -13.31 -0.12
CA GLN A 208 -11.34 -14.63 -0.42
C GLN A 208 -11.25 -14.96 -1.91
N GLY A 209 -11.51 -13.98 -2.77
CA GLY A 209 -11.44 -14.12 -4.20
C GLY A 209 -10.07 -14.55 -4.71
N HIS A 210 -8.99 -14.06 -4.09
CA HIS A 210 -7.62 -14.50 -4.36
C HIS A 210 -7.36 -15.99 -4.02
N HIS A 211 -8.16 -16.57 -3.12
CA HIS A 211 -8.03 -17.95 -2.62
C HIS A 211 -9.15 -18.89 -3.11
N PHE A 212 -10.15 -18.36 -3.83
CA PHE A 212 -11.35 -19.09 -4.20
C PHE A 212 -11.06 -20.17 -5.25
N ARG A 213 -11.17 -21.44 -4.85
CA ARG A 213 -11.03 -22.58 -5.76
C ARG A 213 -12.36 -22.85 -6.47
N VAL A 214 -12.38 -22.76 -7.79
CA VAL A 214 -13.47 -23.31 -8.61
C VAL A 214 -13.57 -24.80 -8.32
N GLN A 215 -14.74 -25.29 -7.90
CA GLN A 215 -14.96 -26.74 -7.87
C GLN A 215 -15.49 -27.11 -9.24
N ASP A 216 -14.75 -27.94 -9.98
CA ASP A 216 -15.25 -28.56 -11.19
C ASP A 216 -16.38 -29.53 -10.83
N GLY A 217 -17.60 -29.00 -10.82
CA GLY A 217 -18.81 -29.80 -10.81
C GLY A 217 -19.04 -30.39 -12.20
N SER A 218 -18.51 -31.60 -12.43
CA SER A 218 -19.01 -32.59 -13.39
C SER A 218 -19.82 -32.07 -14.59
N ILE A 219 -19.16 -31.42 -15.55
CA ILE A 219 -19.59 -31.40 -16.95
C ILE A 219 -18.35 -31.72 -17.78
N GLY A 220 -18.40 -32.82 -18.54
CA GLY A 220 -17.28 -33.32 -19.33
C GLY A 220 -16.79 -32.29 -20.33
N GLY A 221 -15.67 -31.66 -20.04
CA GLY A 221 -14.93 -30.77 -20.93
C GLY A 221 -13.55 -30.53 -20.35
N ASN A 222 -12.51 -30.85 -21.12
CA ASN A 222 -11.10 -30.70 -20.76
C ASN A 222 -10.75 -29.19 -20.67
N TRP A 223 -11.08 -28.51 -19.57
CA TRP A 223 -10.86 -27.07 -19.44
C TRP A 223 -9.72 -26.84 -18.46
N SER A 224 -8.57 -26.44 -19.00
CA SER A 224 -7.38 -26.08 -18.23
C SER A 224 -7.64 -24.86 -17.34
N ASN A 225 -7.00 -24.79 -16.18
CA ASN A 225 -6.87 -23.63 -15.27
C ASN A 225 -6.43 -22.29 -15.94
N ASN A 226 -6.21 -22.28 -17.26
CA ASN A 226 -5.76 -21.14 -18.04
C ASN A 226 -6.86 -20.13 -18.39
N GLU A 227 -8.16 -20.38 -18.19
CA GLU A 227 -9.21 -19.41 -18.58
C GLU A 227 -9.67 -18.43 -17.48
N VAL A 228 -9.16 -18.55 -16.25
CA VAL A 228 -9.32 -17.51 -15.20
C VAL A 228 -8.38 -16.30 -15.46
N SER A 229 -7.56 -16.36 -16.52
CA SER A 229 -6.45 -15.44 -16.81
C SER A 229 -6.84 -14.04 -17.32
N GLY A 230 -8.10 -13.62 -17.19
CA GLY A 230 -8.57 -12.35 -17.73
C GLY A 230 -9.66 -11.67 -16.93
N GLY A 231 -9.90 -12.00 -15.66
CA GLY A 231 -10.97 -11.36 -14.88
C GLY A 231 -12.37 -11.93 -15.09
N LEU A 232 -12.54 -13.03 -15.85
CA LEU A 232 -13.84 -13.66 -16.14
C LEU A 232 -14.11 -14.87 -15.23
N ALA A 233 -15.33 -14.97 -14.71
CA ALA A 233 -15.82 -16.07 -13.89
C ALA A 233 -17.21 -16.55 -14.35
N GLN A 234 -17.52 -17.84 -14.20
CA GLN A 234 -18.89 -18.33 -14.41
C GLN A 234 -19.83 -17.73 -13.35
N ALA A 235 -21.09 -17.46 -13.71
CA ALA A 235 -22.09 -16.90 -12.79
C ALA A 235 -22.21 -17.71 -11.48
N ALA A 236 -22.27 -19.04 -11.58
CA ALA A 236 -22.36 -19.90 -10.39
C ALA A 236 -21.15 -19.74 -9.45
N ASN A 237 -19.95 -19.56 -10.00
CA ASN A 237 -18.73 -19.40 -9.21
C ASN A 237 -18.68 -18.04 -8.52
N PHE A 238 -19.05 -16.97 -9.23
CA PHE A 238 -19.09 -15.62 -8.66
C PHE A 238 -20.14 -15.50 -7.55
N LEU A 239 -21.36 -15.99 -7.77
CA LEU A 239 -22.42 -15.98 -6.75
C LEU A 239 -22.04 -16.81 -5.52
N ARG A 240 -21.38 -17.96 -5.72
CA ARG A 240 -20.87 -18.77 -4.62
C ARG A 240 -19.78 -18.06 -3.82
N LEU A 241 -18.91 -17.28 -4.47
CA LEU A 241 -17.93 -16.44 -3.77
C LEU A 241 -18.63 -15.41 -2.88
N LEU A 242 -19.65 -14.71 -3.39
CA LEU A 242 -20.44 -13.76 -2.59
C LEU A 242 -21.10 -14.45 -1.37
N GLU A 243 -21.65 -15.64 -1.56
CA GLU A 243 -22.20 -16.43 -0.44
C GLU A 243 -21.13 -16.80 0.61
N GLU A 244 -19.92 -17.15 0.18
CA GLU A 244 -18.83 -17.53 1.08
C GLU A 244 -18.33 -16.32 1.90
N VAL A 245 -18.26 -15.15 1.25
CA VAL A 245 -17.97 -13.88 1.92
C VAL A 245 -19.02 -13.60 3.00
N LEU A 246 -20.31 -13.76 2.70
CA LEU A 246 -21.40 -13.62 3.68
C LEU A 246 -21.29 -14.63 4.85
N ARG A 247 -20.83 -15.87 4.60
CA ARG A 247 -20.70 -16.93 5.61
C ARG A 247 -19.50 -16.73 6.55
N SER A 248 -18.45 -16.05 6.09
CA SER A 248 -17.17 -15.94 6.80
C SER A 248 -17.17 -15.06 8.07
N LYS A 249 -18.21 -14.24 8.30
CA LYS A 249 -18.32 -13.37 9.49
C LYS A 249 -19.53 -13.68 10.36
N HIS A 250 -19.38 -13.47 11.68
CA HIS A 250 -20.41 -13.76 12.68
C HIS A 250 -21.41 -12.58 12.84
N ASN A 251 -22.71 -12.88 12.68
CA ASN A 251 -23.92 -12.14 13.07
C ASN A 251 -24.36 -10.87 12.30
N SER A 252 -23.50 -9.93 11.89
CA SER A 252 -23.97 -8.66 11.28
C SER A 252 -24.37 -8.73 9.80
N TRP A 253 -24.05 -9.85 9.12
CA TRP A 253 -24.24 -10.02 7.67
C TRP A 253 -25.42 -10.93 7.33
N ARG A 254 -26.06 -11.53 8.34
CA ARG A 254 -27.11 -12.55 8.17
C ARG A 254 -28.38 -12.05 7.48
N LYS A 255 -28.55 -10.72 7.38
CA LYS A 255 -29.72 -10.08 6.75
C LYS A 255 -29.46 -9.58 5.33
N ILE A 256 -28.25 -9.71 4.83
CA ILE A 256 -27.86 -9.21 3.50
C ILE A 256 -28.02 -10.36 2.51
N GLU A 257 -28.82 -10.15 1.47
CA GLU A 257 -29.00 -11.13 0.40
C GLU A 257 -27.86 -11.03 -0.62
N VAL A 258 -27.52 -12.15 -1.25
CA VAL A 258 -26.49 -12.21 -2.31
C VAL A 258 -26.89 -11.34 -3.51
N SER A 259 -28.19 -11.31 -3.84
CA SER A 259 -28.76 -10.46 -4.88
C SER A 259 -28.46 -8.98 -4.67
N LEU A 260 -28.54 -8.50 -3.42
CA LEU A 260 -28.22 -7.12 -3.07
C LEU A 260 -26.73 -6.81 -3.29
N LEU A 261 -25.84 -7.74 -2.92
CA LEU A 261 -24.40 -7.57 -3.15
C LEU A 261 -24.07 -7.60 -4.65
N GLU A 262 -24.72 -8.48 -5.40
CA GLU A 262 -24.59 -8.56 -6.85
C GLU A 262 -25.05 -7.27 -7.54
N ASP A 263 -26.20 -6.72 -7.12
CA ASP A 263 -26.72 -5.43 -7.59
C ASP A 263 -25.74 -4.31 -7.27
N ILE A 264 -25.27 -4.19 -6.02
CA ILE A 264 -24.31 -3.15 -5.62
C ILE A 264 -23.01 -3.26 -6.41
N MET A 265 -22.51 -4.47 -6.68
CA MET A 265 -21.29 -4.64 -7.46
C MET A 265 -21.46 -4.25 -8.93
N GLN A 266 -22.63 -4.47 -9.51
CA GLN A 266 -22.94 -4.02 -10.88
C GLN A 266 -23.18 -2.52 -10.93
N ASP A 267 -23.97 -1.98 -10.00
CA ASP A 267 -24.33 -0.57 -9.90
C ASP A 267 -23.09 0.31 -9.58
N LEU A 268 -22.05 -0.26 -8.95
CA LEU A 268 -20.73 0.36 -8.75
C LEU A 268 -19.72 0.03 -9.85
N ASP A 269 -20.12 -0.67 -10.91
CA ASP A 269 -19.24 -1.05 -12.03
C ASP A 269 -18.02 -1.91 -11.65
N LEU A 270 -18.11 -2.59 -10.51
CA LEU A 270 -17.09 -3.51 -9.98
C LEU A 270 -17.17 -4.89 -10.63
N CYS A 271 -18.32 -5.25 -11.21
CA CYS A 271 -18.47 -6.41 -12.06
C CYS A 271 -19.45 -6.17 -13.21
N TYR A 272 -19.30 -6.95 -14.28
CA TYR A 272 -20.15 -6.87 -15.46
C TYR A 272 -20.64 -8.25 -15.84
N ARG A 273 -21.95 -8.41 -16.02
CA ARG A 273 -22.52 -9.65 -16.53
C ARG A 273 -22.29 -9.76 -18.05
N VAL A 274 -21.67 -10.86 -18.47
CA VAL A 274 -21.35 -11.16 -19.87
C VAL A 274 -22.13 -12.38 -20.31
N THR A 275 -22.94 -12.24 -21.34
CA THR A 275 -23.66 -13.35 -21.97
C THR A 275 -22.78 -13.94 -23.08
N VAL A 276 -22.44 -15.23 -22.98
CA VAL A 276 -21.64 -15.93 -23.99
C VAL A 276 -22.56 -16.65 -24.99
N GLU A 277 -22.10 -16.87 -26.21
CA GLU A 277 -22.86 -17.50 -27.31
C GLU A 277 -23.45 -18.89 -26.97
N ASP A 278 -22.88 -19.58 -25.98
CA ASP A 278 -23.36 -20.87 -25.45
C ASP A 278 -24.56 -20.75 -24.49
N GLY A 279 -25.03 -19.53 -24.22
CA GLY A 279 -26.12 -19.24 -23.28
C GLY A 279 -25.70 -19.29 -21.81
N SER A 280 -24.43 -19.55 -21.50
CA SER A 280 -23.91 -19.53 -20.13
C SER A 280 -23.63 -18.07 -19.69
N GLY A 281 -24.19 -17.70 -18.53
CA GLY A 281 -23.92 -16.39 -17.92
C GLY A 281 -22.54 -16.38 -17.25
N ARG A 282 -21.73 -15.37 -17.56
CA ARG A 282 -20.42 -15.12 -16.93
C ARG A 282 -20.40 -13.73 -16.30
N TYR A 283 -19.50 -13.50 -15.36
CA TYR A 283 -19.19 -12.18 -14.82
C TYR A 283 -17.74 -11.84 -15.11
N PHE A 284 -17.50 -10.63 -15.58
CA PHE A 284 -16.19 -10.01 -15.56
C PHE A 284 -16.04 -9.29 -14.23
N VAL A 285 -15.19 -9.80 -13.33
CA VAL A 285 -14.94 -9.30 -11.96
C VAL A 285 -13.44 -9.04 -11.81
N PRO A 286 -12.95 -7.90 -12.29
CA PRO A 286 -11.52 -7.77 -12.53
C PRO A 286 -10.73 -7.52 -11.24
N ILE A 287 -11.39 -6.96 -10.21
CA ILE A 287 -10.83 -6.73 -8.88
C ILE A 287 -10.54 -8.05 -8.14
N VAL A 288 -11.19 -9.15 -8.53
CA VAL A 288 -11.04 -10.47 -7.92
C VAL A 288 -10.19 -11.42 -8.76
N TYR A 289 -10.44 -11.47 -10.08
CA TYR A 289 -9.84 -12.47 -10.97
C TYR A 289 -8.83 -11.89 -11.98
N GLY A 290 -8.54 -10.58 -11.94
CA GLY A 290 -7.56 -9.94 -12.81
C GLY A 290 -6.18 -9.85 -12.17
N GLY A 291 -5.12 -10.26 -12.87
CA GLY A 291 -3.71 -9.99 -12.49
C GLY A 291 -3.30 -8.51 -12.56
N LEU A 292 -4.28 -7.60 -12.53
CA LEU A 292 -4.21 -6.16 -12.79
C LEU A 292 -5.12 -5.39 -11.81
N GLY A 293 -5.23 -5.86 -10.57
CA GLY A 293 -6.12 -5.28 -9.53
C GLY A 293 -5.99 -3.76 -9.34
N GLU A 294 -4.83 -3.17 -9.64
CA GLU A 294 -4.65 -1.70 -9.59
C GLU A 294 -5.25 -0.96 -10.78
N ARG A 295 -5.17 -1.49 -12.02
CA ARG A 295 -5.67 -0.76 -13.21
C ARG A 295 -7.19 -0.79 -13.35
N VAL A 296 -7.85 -1.75 -12.70
CA VAL A 296 -9.31 -1.86 -12.78
C VAL A 296 -9.99 -1.05 -11.68
N LEU A 297 -9.36 -0.83 -10.53
CA LEU A 297 -9.84 0.18 -9.59
C LEU A 297 -9.96 1.55 -10.27
N PHE A 298 -8.97 1.92 -11.11
CA PHE A 298 -9.03 3.14 -11.93
C PHE A 298 -10.14 3.11 -12.99
N LYS A 299 -10.42 1.95 -13.60
CA LYS A 299 -11.51 1.82 -14.57
C LYS A 299 -12.90 1.83 -13.94
N VAL A 300 -13.06 1.25 -12.76
CA VAL A 300 -14.28 1.34 -11.93
C VAL A 300 -14.54 2.80 -11.58
N LEU A 301 -13.48 3.54 -11.22
CA LEU A 301 -13.56 4.98 -10.97
C LEU A 301 -13.83 5.77 -12.27
N ASP A 302 -13.36 5.30 -13.43
CA ASP A 302 -13.74 5.86 -14.75
C ASP A 302 -15.20 5.56 -15.12
N THR A 303 -15.76 4.39 -14.77
CA THR A 303 -17.17 4.06 -15.06
C THR A 303 -18.11 4.79 -14.10
N LEU A 304 -17.77 4.90 -12.81
CA LEU A 304 -18.43 5.81 -11.86
C LEU A 304 -18.35 7.27 -12.34
N SER A 305 -17.25 7.68 -12.98
CA SER A 305 -17.12 8.99 -13.65
C SER A 305 -17.98 9.11 -14.92
N ALA A 306 -18.24 8.03 -15.65
CA ALA A 306 -19.01 8.03 -16.90
C ALA A 306 -20.54 8.00 -16.68
N GLN A 307 -21.01 7.46 -15.55
CA GLN A 307 -22.41 7.55 -15.13
C GLN A 307 -22.80 9.01 -14.81
N VAL A 308 -21.87 9.79 -14.23
CA VAL A 308 -22.03 11.24 -14.00
C VAL A 308 -22.04 12.04 -15.32
N ASP A 309 -21.29 11.61 -16.33
CA ASP A 309 -21.24 12.28 -17.65
C ASP A 309 -22.57 12.16 -18.44
N GLN A 310 -23.42 11.14 -18.21
CA GLN A 310 -24.74 11.04 -18.86
C GLN A 310 -25.77 12.02 -18.29
N GLU A 311 -25.64 12.40 -17.02
CA GLU A 311 -26.48 13.45 -16.40
C GLU A 311 -26.01 14.86 -16.82
N ALA A 312 -24.69 15.07 -17.01
CA ALA A 312 -24.14 16.32 -17.53
C ALA A 312 -24.50 16.59 -19.01
N TRP A 313 -24.71 15.54 -19.82
CA TRP A 313 -25.19 15.68 -21.20
C TRP A 313 -26.64 16.20 -21.27
N HIS A 314 -27.47 15.89 -20.26
CA HIS A 314 -28.84 16.40 -20.19
C HIS A 314 -28.89 17.88 -19.79
N GLU A 315 -27.93 18.40 -19.01
CA GLU A 315 -27.94 19.80 -18.58
C GLU A 315 -27.61 20.79 -19.73
N GLN A 316 -26.72 20.40 -20.66
CA GLN A 316 -26.39 21.21 -21.85
C GLN A 316 -27.46 21.16 -22.97
N GLU A 317 -28.27 20.09 -23.05
CA GLU A 317 -29.45 20.05 -23.93
C GLU A 317 -30.71 20.67 -23.27
N LEU A 318 -30.86 20.57 -21.94
CA LEU A 318 -31.96 21.20 -21.20
C LEU A 318 -31.87 22.74 -21.20
N GLN A 319 -30.66 23.31 -21.20
CA GLN A 319 -30.46 24.76 -21.41
C GLN A 319 -30.79 25.23 -22.83
N LYS A 320 -30.92 24.31 -23.80
CA LYS A 320 -31.32 24.63 -25.19
C LYS A 320 -32.81 24.41 -25.47
N LEU A 321 -33.54 23.72 -24.59
CA LEU A 321 -34.91 23.24 -24.85
C LEU A 321 -36.02 23.80 -23.94
N LEU A 322 -35.74 24.72 -23.02
CA LEU A 322 -36.81 25.33 -22.20
C LEU A 322 -36.89 26.88 -22.34
N PRO A 323 -38.05 27.42 -22.76
CA PRO A 323 -38.36 28.84 -22.65
C PRO A 323 -38.61 29.22 -21.19
N GLY A 324 -38.25 30.45 -20.83
CA GLY A 324 -38.21 30.94 -19.46
C GLY A 324 -39.50 30.73 -18.66
N HIS A 325 -39.39 29.97 -17.57
CA HIS A 325 -40.16 30.15 -16.34
C HIS A 325 -39.33 29.61 -15.18
N HIS A 326 -38.68 30.51 -14.44
CA HIS A 326 -38.09 30.22 -13.14
C HIS A 326 -39.21 30.10 -12.10
N ASP A 327 -39.31 28.94 -11.43
CA ASP A 327 -40.12 28.78 -10.22
C ASP A 327 -39.29 29.24 -9.01
N ASP A 328 -39.53 30.49 -8.60
CA ASP A 328 -38.91 31.22 -7.50
C ASP A 328 -39.12 30.58 -6.10
N LYS A 329 -39.94 29.53 -6.00
CA LYS A 329 -40.40 28.99 -4.72
C LYS A 329 -39.35 28.12 -4.02
N GLY A 330 -38.69 27.21 -4.74
CA GLY A 330 -37.71 26.28 -4.15
C GLY A 330 -36.45 26.96 -3.62
N GLN A 331 -35.93 27.98 -4.32
CA GLN A 331 -34.75 28.74 -3.86
C GLN A 331 -35.04 29.58 -2.61
N ARG A 332 -36.26 30.14 -2.49
CA ARG A 332 -36.68 30.88 -1.30
C ARG A 332 -36.86 29.97 -0.09
N GLU A 333 -37.34 28.74 -0.28
CA GLU A 333 -37.46 27.74 0.79
C GLU A 333 -36.09 27.27 1.30
N ILE A 334 -35.11 27.07 0.42
CA ILE A 334 -33.72 26.74 0.79
C ILE A 334 -33.06 27.89 1.58
N GLN A 335 -33.20 29.14 1.11
CA GLN A 335 -32.65 30.31 1.81
C GLN A 335 -33.34 30.58 3.16
N ALA A 336 -34.66 30.41 3.24
CA ALA A 336 -35.42 30.56 4.48
C ALA A 336 -35.08 29.46 5.50
N PHE A 337 -34.87 28.22 5.04
CA PHE A 337 -34.41 27.12 5.89
C PHE A 337 -33.02 27.42 6.48
N CYS A 338 -32.07 27.85 5.65
CA CYS A 338 -30.73 28.23 6.11
C CYS A 338 -30.75 29.41 7.11
N ALA A 339 -31.60 30.42 6.88
CA ALA A 339 -31.76 31.54 7.81
C ALA A 339 -32.37 31.13 9.16
N SER A 340 -33.31 30.17 9.16
CA SER A 340 -33.99 29.68 10.37
C SER A 340 -33.09 28.91 11.35
N GLN A 341 -32.00 28.33 10.83
CA GLN A 341 -31.02 27.56 11.62
C GLN A 341 -29.96 28.46 12.29
N HIS A 342 -30.00 29.77 12.04
CA HIS A 342 -29.02 30.73 12.52
C HIS A 342 -29.71 31.83 13.33
N GLY A 343 -29.96 31.54 14.61
CA GLY A 343 -30.38 32.57 15.56
C GLY A 343 -29.26 33.58 15.81
N CYS A 344 -29.33 34.75 15.16
CA CYS A 344 -28.73 35.99 15.65
C CYS A 344 -29.44 37.22 15.04
N PRO A 345 -29.74 38.26 15.83
CA PRO A 345 -30.51 39.43 15.40
C PRO A 345 -29.65 40.41 14.58
N GLY A 346 -30.34 41.20 13.76
CA GLY A 346 -29.75 42.09 12.76
C GLY A 346 -28.79 43.13 13.32
N ILE A 347 -27.79 43.45 12.49
CA ILE A 347 -26.99 44.67 12.60
C ILE A 347 -26.94 45.27 11.20
N GLU A 348 -27.53 46.46 11.07
CA GLU A 348 -27.46 47.33 9.90
C GLU A 348 -26.02 47.77 9.65
N LEU A 349 -25.64 47.78 8.37
CA LEU A 349 -24.35 48.30 7.89
C LEU A 349 -24.41 49.83 7.88
N GLU A 350 -23.69 50.49 8.77
CA GLU A 350 -23.21 51.86 8.55
C GLU A 350 -21.79 51.80 7.97
N VAL A 351 -21.66 52.46 6.82
CA VAL A 351 -20.41 52.76 6.13
C VAL A 351 -19.86 54.03 6.76
N ASP A 352 -18.63 54.03 7.26
CA ASP A 352 -17.80 55.23 7.28
C ASP A 352 -16.30 54.90 7.31
N GLY A 353 -15.56 55.70 6.55
CA GLY A 353 -14.13 55.54 6.29
C GLY A 353 -13.22 56.43 7.13
N GLU A 354 -11.99 56.57 6.63
CA GLU A 354 -10.83 57.26 7.22
C GLU A 354 -10.25 56.54 8.44
N GLY A 355 -8.95 56.30 8.59
CA GLY A 355 -7.77 56.99 8.12
C GLY A 355 -6.79 57.04 9.30
N SER A 356 -5.49 57.14 9.00
CA SER A 356 -4.39 57.57 9.89
C SER A 356 -3.64 56.55 10.80
N GLN A 357 -2.37 56.42 10.41
CA GLN A 357 -1.15 56.63 11.22
C GLN A 357 -0.71 55.57 12.23
N GLU A 358 0.25 54.78 11.77
CA GLU A 358 1.33 54.23 12.59
C GLU A 358 2.19 55.36 13.19
N THR A 359 2.36 55.32 14.51
CA THR A 359 3.47 56.00 15.19
C THR A 359 4.35 54.96 15.88
N SER A 360 5.60 54.96 15.47
CA SER A 360 6.73 54.30 16.12
C SER A 360 6.95 54.79 17.56
N SER A 361 7.27 53.88 18.48
CA SER A 361 8.25 54.19 19.53
C SER A 361 8.98 52.94 20.01
N SER A 362 10.30 53.11 20.08
CA SER A 362 11.33 52.20 20.57
C SER A 362 11.30 52.05 22.09
N SER A 363 11.64 50.87 22.62
CA SER A 363 12.85 50.71 23.46
C SER A 363 13.06 49.28 23.96
N SER A 364 14.32 48.86 23.82
CA SER A 364 15.09 47.87 24.57
C SER A 364 14.49 47.27 25.84
N TYR A 365 14.64 45.97 26.07
CA TYR A 365 15.22 45.43 27.31
C TYR A 365 15.75 44.00 27.13
N SER A 366 16.80 43.74 27.88
CA SER A 366 17.77 42.64 27.80
C SER A 366 17.23 41.28 28.28
N ASN A 367 17.72 40.20 27.66
CA ASN A 367 17.54 38.83 28.14
C ASN A 367 18.20 38.60 29.51
N PRO A 368 17.50 38.00 30.49
CA PRO A 368 18.13 37.20 31.52
C PRO A 368 18.13 35.71 31.12
N SER A 369 19.29 35.08 31.28
CA SER A 369 19.49 33.64 31.33
C SER A 369 18.53 32.95 32.32
N PRO A 370 17.91 31.80 31.99
CA PRO A 370 17.02 31.12 32.92
C PRO A 370 17.81 30.26 33.91
N SER A 371 17.52 30.49 35.19
CA SER A 371 17.84 29.61 36.31
C SER A 371 17.05 28.31 36.24
N GLU A 372 17.66 27.26 36.79
CA GLU A 372 17.16 25.90 36.98
C GLU A 372 15.66 25.82 37.28
N ALA A 373 14.90 25.27 36.34
CA ALA A 373 13.54 24.78 36.55
C ALA A 373 13.51 23.27 36.22
N GLU A 374 12.95 22.49 37.15
CA GLU A 374 12.84 21.04 37.06
C GLU A 374 12.05 20.60 35.82
N LEU A 375 12.72 19.86 34.93
CA LEU A 375 12.14 19.28 33.71
C LEU A 375 11.03 18.27 34.05
N THR A 376 9.88 18.45 33.41
CA THR A 376 8.73 17.55 33.56
C THR A 376 8.97 16.22 32.84
N LYS A 377 8.21 15.18 33.22
CA LYS A 377 8.33 13.79 32.74
C LYS A 377 8.24 13.65 31.20
N GLY A 378 7.64 14.63 30.51
CA GLY A 378 7.55 14.69 29.04
C GLY A 378 8.82 15.22 28.36
N GLU A 379 9.58 16.10 29.02
CA GLU A 379 10.80 16.69 28.46
C GLU A 379 12.00 15.73 28.57
N LYS A 380 11.97 14.81 29.56
CA LYS A 380 12.88 13.65 29.61
C LYS A 380 12.65 12.66 28.46
N PHE A 381 11.46 12.63 27.87
CA PHE A 381 11.15 11.78 26.71
C PHE A 381 11.65 12.40 25.39
N LEU A 382 11.63 13.73 25.29
CA LEU A 382 12.11 14.48 24.13
C LEU A 382 13.65 14.44 23.99
N ALA A 383 14.39 14.51 25.10
CA ALA A 383 15.85 14.39 25.10
C ALA A 383 16.38 12.99 24.68
N ALA A 384 15.54 11.95 24.76
CA ALA A 384 15.91 10.60 24.31
C ALA A 384 15.72 10.37 22.80
N SER A 385 15.04 11.29 22.09
CA SER A 385 14.75 11.17 20.65
C SER A 385 15.61 12.08 19.76
N GLU A 386 16.48 12.89 20.34
CA GLU A 386 17.40 13.75 19.60
C GLU A 386 18.72 13.02 19.31
N SER A 387 18.89 12.63 18.04
CA SER A 387 20.16 12.16 17.45
C SER A 387 20.65 10.78 17.88
N GLN A 388 19.87 9.71 17.65
CA GLN A 388 20.50 8.42 17.39
C GLN A 388 21.04 8.42 15.96
N LYS A 389 22.27 8.90 15.77
CA LYS A 389 23.10 8.40 14.67
C LYS A 389 23.19 6.89 14.88
N ILE A 390 22.68 6.10 13.94
CA ILE A 390 22.91 4.66 13.91
C ILE A 390 24.42 4.45 14.06
N HIS A 391 24.84 3.87 15.18
CA HIS A 391 26.24 3.58 15.40
C HIS A 391 26.56 2.31 14.60
N LEU A 392 26.79 2.48 13.30
CA LEU A 392 27.16 1.37 12.44
C LEU A 392 28.44 0.72 12.98
N PRO A 393 28.51 -0.61 13.01
CA PRO A 393 29.74 -1.30 13.37
C PRO A 393 30.91 -0.76 12.55
N GLN A 394 32.05 -0.52 13.19
CA GLN A 394 33.23 0.06 12.55
C GLN A 394 33.54 -0.64 11.23
N GLY A 395 33.69 0.10 10.12
CA GLY A 395 34.03 -0.46 8.80
C GLY A 395 32.84 -0.89 7.93
N VAL A 396 31.60 -0.72 8.37
CA VAL A 396 30.40 -0.81 7.52
C VAL A 396 30.09 0.57 6.93
N SER A 397 29.91 0.65 5.62
CA SER A 397 29.51 1.86 4.92
C SER A 397 28.03 1.79 4.54
N LYS A 398 27.24 2.80 4.95
CA LYS A 398 25.84 2.92 4.54
C LYS A 398 25.77 3.57 3.17
N ILE A 399 25.27 2.84 2.18
CA ILE A 399 24.97 3.39 0.86
C ILE A 399 23.64 4.14 0.95
N CYS A 400 22.57 3.46 1.37
CA CYS A 400 21.26 4.05 1.68
C CYS A 400 20.62 3.30 2.84
N ASP A 401 19.38 3.66 3.21
CA ASP A 401 18.67 3.03 4.34
C ASP A 401 18.49 1.52 4.15
N GLU A 402 18.38 1.05 2.90
CA GLU A 402 18.19 -0.36 2.57
C GLU A 402 19.47 -1.10 2.17
N VAL A 403 20.58 -0.41 1.89
CA VAL A 403 21.79 -1.04 1.30
C VAL A 403 23.04 -0.61 2.06
N TYR A 404 23.76 -1.61 2.57
CA TYR A 404 24.98 -1.45 3.35
C TYR A 404 26.12 -2.21 2.70
N GLU A 405 27.24 -1.53 2.49
CA GLU A 405 28.49 -2.13 2.04
C GLU A 405 29.31 -2.58 3.25
N ILE A 406 29.45 -3.90 3.40
CA ILE A 406 30.16 -4.53 4.51
C ILE A 406 31.65 -4.62 4.21
N TYR A 407 31.98 -4.81 2.94
CA TYR A 407 33.34 -4.88 2.44
C TYR A 407 33.41 -4.42 0.98
N ALA A 408 34.41 -3.60 0.68
CA ALA A 408 34.81 -3.26 -0.67
C ALA A 408 36.27 -3.70 -0.91
N PRO A 409 36.61 -4.18 -2.11
CA PRO A 409 37.97 -4.61 -2.42
C PRO A 409 38.95 -3.43 -2.34
N ALA A 410 40.18 -3.69 -1.91
CA ALA A 410 41.21 -2.66 -1.76
C ALA A 410 41.51 -1.96 -3.10
N ALA A 411 41.83 -0.65 -3.04
CA ALA A 411 41.90 0.31 -4.15
C ALA A 411 42.95 0.05 -5.26
N GLY A 412 43.47 -1.17 -5.42
CA GLY A 412 44.47 -1.55 -6.42
C GLY A 412 43.92 -1.91 -7.80
N SER A 413 42.66 -2.34 -7.93
CA SER A 413 42.01 -2.62 -9.24
C SER A 413 40.74 -1.79 -9.51
N GLY A 414 40.13 -1.21 -8.48
CA GLY A 414 38.94 -0.36 -8.59
C GLY A 414 37.64 -1.06 -9.01
N VAL A 415 37.68 -2.35 -9.39
CA VAL A 415 36.51 -3.10 -9.89
C VAL A 415 36.42 -4.44 -9.17
N ALA A 416 35.29 -4.71 -8.51
CA ALA A 416 35.03 -5.99 -7.87
C ALA A 416 34.92 -7.11 -8.93
N LYS A 417 35.45 -8.30 -8.64
CA LYS A 417 35.29 -9.49 -9.50
C LYS A 417 34.00 -10.25 -9.21
N LEU A 418 33.39 -10.00 -8.05
CA LEU A 418 32.16 -10.64 -7.60
C LEU A 418 31.44 -9.71 -6.64
N GLU A 419 30.12 -9.61 -6.78
CA GLU A 419 29.25 -8.98 -5.79
C GLU A 419 28.39 -10.03 -5.11
N VAL A 420 28.36 -10.02 -3.77
CA VAL A 420 27.54 -10.93 -2.97
C VAL A 420 26.58 -10.11 -2.12
N VAL A 421 25.27 -10.31 -2.32
CA VAL A 421 24.21 -9.55 -1.65
C VAL A 421 23.51 -10.46 -0.63
N PHE A 422 23.62 -10.11 0.65
CA PHE A 422 23.04 -10.84 1.77
C PHE A 422 21.70 -10.24 2.19
N ILE A 423 20.67 -11.09 2.25
CA ILE A 423 19.26 -10.73 2.51
C ILE A 423 18.80 -11.52 3.74
N HIS A 424 18.62 -10.82 4.86
CA HIS A 424 18.28 -11.42 6.15
C HIS A 424 16.83 -11.94 6.19
N GLY A 425 16.49 -12.75 7.19
CA GLY A 425 15.13 -13.20 7.47
C GLY A 425 14.31 -12.20 8.30
N LEU A 426 13.30 -12.68 9.02
CA LEU A 426 12.55 -11.85 9.97
C LEU A 426 13.48 -11.24 11.03
N GLN A 427 13.21 -10.00 11.42
CA GLN A 427 13.94 -9.35 12.51
C GLN A 427 13.51 -9.94 13.85
N SER A 428 14.47 -10.44 14.62
CA SER A 428 14.23 -10.98 15.97
C SER A 428 14.07 -9.90 17.03
N ASP A 429 14.66 -8.72 16.81
CA ASP A 429 14.54 -7.54 17.66
C ASP A 429 14.18 -6.34 16.81
N VAL A 430 12.95 -5.85 16.99
CA VAL A 430 12.35 -4.75 16.23
C VAL A 430 12.91 -3.39 16.68
N SER A 431 13.61 -3.35 17.82
CA SER A 431 14.17 -2.13 18.41
C SER A 431 15.62 -1.85 18.00
N ASP A 432 16.32 -2.81 17.40
CA ASP A 432 17.70 -2.67 16.93
C ASP A 432 17.74 -2.44 15.41
N GLU A 433 18.08 -1.21 15.00
CA GLU A 433 18.22 -0.81 13.60
C GLU A 433 19.39 -1.51 12.88
N THR A 434 20.27 -2.22 13.60
CA THR A 434 21.35 -3.06 13.03
C THR A 434 21.03 -4.55 13.05
N SER A 435 19.80 -4.93 13.43
CA SER A 435 19.35 -6.33 13.53
C SER A 435 19.55 -7.13 12.24
N PHE A 436 19.52 -6.48 11.07
CA PHE A 436 19.80 -7.11 9.77
C PHE A 436 21.21 -7.73 9.68
N LEU A 437 22.21 -7.16 10.37
CA LEU A 437 23.58 -7.71 10.45
C LEU A 437 23.69 -8.87 11.45
N SER A 438 22.86 -8.87 12.49
CA SER A 438 22.89 -9.90 13.53
C SER A 438 22.59 -11.30 12.98
N ALA A 439 21.84 -11.41 11.87
CA ALA A 439 21.61 -12.67 11.17
C ALA A 439 22.92 -13.32 10.68
N TRP A 440 23.97 -12.52 10.51
CA TRP A 440 25.26 -12.93 9.96
C TRP A 440 26.40 -12.81 10.98
N SER A 441 26.09 -12.98 12.27
CA SER A 441 27.09 -13.03 13.34
C SER A 441 27.74 -14.41 13.47
N VAL A 442 28.93 -14.46 14.04
CA VAL A 442 29.54 -15.72 14.49
C VAL A 442 28.71 -16.27 15.66
N ARG A 443 28.51 -17.60 15.69
CA ARG A 443 27.74 -18.25 16.75
C ARG A 443 28.35 -17.94 18.12
N GLY A 444 27.53 -17.50 19.06
CA GLY A 444 27.98 -17.15 20.42
C GLY A 444 28.76 -15.83 20.52
N VAL A 445 29.02 -15.13 19.41
CA VAL A 445 29.73 -13.84 19.39
C VAL A 445 28.94 -12.82 18.55
N PRO A 446 27.84 -12.24 19.08
CA PRO A 446 26.95 -11.36 18.31
C PRO A 446 27.64 -10.12 17.71
N SER A 447 28.71 -9.64 18.34
CA SER A 447 29.49 -8.47 17.89
C SER A 447 30.39 -8.75 16.68
N ASN A 448 30.61 -10.02 16.31
CA ASN A 448 31.49 -10.40 15.21
C ASN A 448 30.67 -10.86 13.99
N CYS A 449 30.61 -10.03 12.95
CA CYS A 449 29.96 -10.37 11.69
C CYS A 449 30.94 -11.09 10.75
N TRP A 450 30.64 -12.35 10.39
CA TRP A 450 31.53 -13.17 9.56
C TRP A 450 31.60 -12.70 8.09
N LEU A 451 30.59 -11.94 7.64
CA LEU A 451 30.62 -11.27 6.32
C LEU A 451 31.77 -10.28 6.21
N LYS A 452 32.20 -9.71 7.35
CA LYS A 452 33.30 -8.77 7.41
C LYS A 452 34.62 -9.46 7.73
N SER A 453 34.62 -10.42 8.65
CA SER A 453 35.86 -10.99 9.18
C SER A 453 36.39 -12.19 8.38
N TRP A 454 35.54 -12.98 7.72
CA TRP A 454 35.95 -14.25 7.08
C TRP A 454 35.80 -14.24 5.57
N LEU A 455 34.67 -13.75 5.04
CA LEU A 455 34.40 -13.80 3.60
C LEU A 455 35.43 -12.99 2.77
N PRO A 456 35.88 -11.80 3.21
CA PRO A 456 36.95 -11.05 2.51
C PRO A 456 38.30 -11.78 2.49
N ASN A 457 38.62 -12.59 3.50
CA ASN A 457 39.88 -13.35 3.52
C ASN A 457 39.88 -14.42 2.41
N ARG A 458 38.71 -14.99 2.11
CA ARG A 458 38.56 -16.00 1.05
C ARG A 458 38.36 -15.37 -0.32
N PHE A 459 37.66 -14.23 -0.39
CA PHE A 459 37.32 -13.51 -1.62
C PHE A 459 37.72 -12.02 -1.52
N PRO A 460 39.02 -11.69 -1.53
CA PRO A 460 39.50 -10.32 -1.31
C PRO A 460 39.12 -9.34 -2.44
N GLU A 461 38.79 -9.87 -3.62
CA GLU A 461 38.34 -9.07 -4.77
C GLU A 461 36.80 -8.99 -4.88
N SER A 462 36.08 -9.48 -3.86
CA SER A 462 34.62 -9.39 -3.81
C SER A 462 34.17 -8.08 -3.17
N ARG A 463 32.96 -7.65 -3.52
CA ARG A 463 32.22 -6.62 -2.81
C ARG A 463 31.04 -7.27 -2.10
N ILE A 464 30.92 -7.01 -0.81
CA ILE A 464 29.95 -7.67 0.06
C ILE A 464 28.92 -6.65 0.51
N ILE A 465 27.67 -6.91 0.15
CA ILE A 465 26.53 -6.06 0.42
C ILE A 465 25.59 -6.79 1.36
N CYS A 466 25.03 -6.08 2.34
CA CYS A 466 23.90 -6.56 3.13
C CYS A 466 22.74 -5.58 2.96
N VAL A 467 21.53 -6.10 2.79
CA VAL A 467 20.33 -5.26 2.71
C VAL A 467 19.61 -5.18 4.06
N SER A 468 18.86 -4.10 4.25
CA SER A 468 17.88 -3.93 5.32
C SER A 468 16.53 -3.62 4.70
N TYR A 469 15.47 -4.21 5.24
CA TYR A 469 14.10 -3.96 4.79
C TYR A 469 13.12 -4.21 5.96
N ASP A 470 11.86 -3.80 5.78
CA ASP A 470 10.81 -3.94 6.80
C ASP A 470 10.41 -5.42 6.99
N ALA A 471 11.26 -6.17 7.68
CA ALA A 471 11.06 -7.59 8.01
C ALA A 471 10.47 -7.77 9.41
N SER A 472 9.75 -6.76 9.92
CA SER A 472 9.11 -6.83 11.23
C SER A 472 8.01 -7.91 11.22
N PRO A 473 8.00 -8.84 12.18
CA PRO A 473 6.92 -9.82 12.31
C PRO A 473 5.61 -9.19 12.82
N VAL A 474 5.67 -7.96 13.35
CA VAL A 474 4.53 -7.23 13.93
C VAL A 474 4.26 -5.98 13.11
N LYS A 475 2.98 -5.74 12.81
CA LYS A 475 2.50 -4.53 12.14
C LYS A 475 2.26 -3.42 13.17
N THR A 476 2.92 -2.30 12.98
CA THR A 476 2.74 -1.06 13.74
C THR A 476 2.40 0.08 12.78
N SER A 477 2.26 1.31 13.28
CA SER A 477 2.07 2.47 12.40
C SER A 477 3.29 2.81 11.53
N SER A 478 4.45 2.18 11.77
CA SER A 478 5.71 2.47 11.07
C SER A 478 6.53 1.25 10.64
N GLN A 479 6.13 0.03 11.03
CA GLN A 479 6.85 -1.22 10.73
C GLN A 479 5.85 -2.34 10.42
N GLY A 480 6.29 -3.38 9.71
CA GLY A 480 5.48 -4.50 9.24
C GLY A 480 4.42 -4.09 8.23
N THR A 481 4.64 -3.01 7.46
CA THR A 481 3.63 -2.42 6.55
C THR A 481 3.93 -2.63 5.06
N LEU A 482 5.15 -3.06 4.72
CA LEU A 482 5.52 -3.32 3.33
C LEU A 482 5.17 -4.75 2.94
N ASP A 483 4.46 -4.90 1.82
CA ASP A 483 4.25 -6.20 1.21
C ASP A 483 5.48 -6.69 0.42
N MET A 484 5.43 -7.93 -0.07
CA MET A 484 6.52 -8.55 -0.82
C MET A 484 6.85 -7.80 -2.12
N PHE A 485 5.84 -7.23 -2.79
CA PHE A 485 6.02 -6.53 -4.06
C PHE A 485 6.76 -5.21 -3.84
N LEU A 486 6.28 -4.38 -2.90
CA LEU A 486 6.91 -3.11 -2.54
C LEU A 486 8.30 -3.31 -1.95
N THR A 487 8.48 -4.38 -1.15
CA THR A 487 9.81 -4.75 -0.62
C THR A 487 10.78 -5.05 -1.77
N ALA A 488 10.38 -5.91 -2.72
CA ALA A 488 11.22 -6.22 -3.87
C ALA A 488 11.47 -4.98 -4.75
N GLU A 489 10.45 -4.15 -5.00
CA GLU A 489 10.55 -2.94 -5.81
C GLU A 489 11.53 -1.92 -5.23
N ASN A 490 11.40 -1.64 -3.93
CA ASN A 490 12.31 -0.75 -3.22
C ASN A 490 13.74 -1.29 -3.25
N LEU A 491 13.93 -2.58 -2.97
CA LEU A 491 15.25 -3.19 -2.93
C LEU A 491 15.93 -3.21 -4.31
N ILE A 492 15.23 -3.54 -5.40
CA ILE A 492 15.86 -3.49 -6.74
C ILE A 492 16.27 -2.07 -7.11
N SER A 493 15.45 -1.07 -6.76
CA SER A 493 15.78 0.33 -7.02
C SER A 493 17.01 0.75 -6.24
N SER A 494 17.07 0.44 -4.94
CA SER A 494 18.21 0.77 -4.09
C SER A 494 19.49 0.02 -4.51
N LEU A 495 19.41 -1.28 -4.80
CA LEU A 495 20.57 -2.09 -5.22
C LEU A 495 21.14 -1.63 -6.57
N VAL A 496 20.28 -1.44 -7.58
CA VAL A 496 20.71 -1.15 -8.94
C VAL A 496 21.10 0.32 -9.11
N ASN A 497 20.26 1.25 -8.62
CA ASN A 497 20.46 2.67 -8.89
C ASN A 497 21.43 3.32 -7.91
N LEU A 498 21.39 2.93 -6.63
CA LEU A 498 22.19 3.54 -5.56
C LEU A 498 23.45 2.73 -5.26
N GLY A 499 23.29 1.41 -5.13
CA GLY A 499 24.39 0.49 -4.88
C GLY A 499 25.28 0.26 -6.10
N GLU A 500 24.77 0.54 -7.31
CA GLU A 500 25.41 0.20 -8.58
C GLU A 500 25.79 -1.28 -8.66
N ILE A 501 24.96 -2.15 -8.06
CA ILE A 501 25.18 -3.59 -8.04
C ILE A 501 24.88 -4.19 -9.41
N GLY A 502 25.66 -5.18 -9.81
CA GLY A 502 25.53 -5.96 -11.04
C GLY A 502 25.81 -5.17 -12.29
N GLN A 503 26.57 -4.08 -12.20
CA GLN A 503 26.89 -3.24 -13.37
C GLN A 503 28.13 -3.71 -14.14
N SER A 504 29.06 -4.41 -13.48
CA SER A 504 30.35 -4.78 -14.06
C SER A 504 30.83 -6.20 -13.75
N CYS A 505 30.21 -6.91 -12.80
CA CYS A 505 30.66 -8.24 -12.38
C CYS A 505 29.49 -9.15 -12.02
N PRO A 506 29.73 -10.48 -11.94
CA PRO A 506 28.76 -11.44 -11.42
C PRO A 506 28.16 -11.05 -10.06
N VAL A 507 26.87 -11.31 -9.90
CA VAL A 507 26.11 -11.10 -8.67
C VAL A 507 25.62 -12.44 -8.13
N ILE A 508 25.77 -12.66 -6.83
CA ILE A 508 25.21 -13.80 -6.11
C ILE A 508 24.31 -13.27 -4.99
N LEU A 509 23.06 -13.72 -4.95
CA LEU A 509 22.12 -13.37 -3.88
C LEU A 509 22.12 -14.47 -2.82
N VAL A 510 22.22 -14.10 -1.55
CA VAL A 510 22.24 -15.03 -0.42
C VAL A 510 21.09 -14.68 0.51
N GLY A 511 20.09 -15.55 0.61
CA GLY A 511 18.88 -15.32 1.40
C GLY A 511 18.79 -16.28 2.59
N HIS A 512 18.40 -15.75 3.75
CA HIS A 512 18.03 -16.56 4.93
C HIS A 512 16.53 -16.47 5.18
N SER A 513 15.86 -17.61 5.40
CA SER A 513 14.43 -17.64 5.73
C SER A 513 13.60 -16.79 4.75
N LEU A 514 12.81 -15.83 5.24
CA LEU A 514 12.06 -14.85 4.46
C LEU A 514 12.91 -14.14 3.40
N GLY A 515 14.18 -13.84 3.70
CA GLY A 515 15.11 -13.21 2.77
C GLY A 515 15.37 -14.02 1.51
N GLY A 516 15.22 -15.35 1.56
CA GLY A 516 15.25 -16.20 0.37
C GLY A 516 14.03 -16.00 -0.54
N LEU A 517 12.85 -15.77 0.04
CA LEU A 517 11.65 -15.40 -0.74
C LEU A 517 11.79 -13.99 -1.31
N VAL A 518 12.37 -13.05 -0.55
CA VAL A 518 12.68 -11.72 -1.07
C VAL A 518 13.66 -11.80 -2.23
N ALA A 519 14.69 -12.66 -2.16
CA ALA A 519 15.66 -12.86 -3.23
C ALA A 519 15.01 -13.38 -4.53
N THR A 520 14.07 -14.32 -4.45
CA THR A 520 13.33 -14.81 -5.63
C THR A 520 12.43 -13.72 -6.21
N ASN A 521 11.77 -12.91 -5.36
CA ASN A 521 10.93 -11.80 -5.81
C ASN A 521 11.75 -10.65 -6.42
N ILE A 522 12.96 -10.38 -5.93
CA ILE A 522 13.93 -9.47 -6.59
C ILE A 522 14.20 -9.92 -8.02
N CYS A 523 14.44 -11.22 -8.24
CA CYS A 523 14.70 -11.78 -9.56
C CYS A 523 13.48 -11.64 -10.49
N ASN A 524 12.29 -11.97 -9.99
CA ASN A 524 11.04 -11.81 -10.74
C ASN A 524 10.79 -10.34 -11.11
N ARG A 525 11.01 -9.42 -10.18
CA ARG A 525 10.75 -8.00 -10.40
C ARG A 525 11.78 -7.39 -11.34
N VAL A 526 13.06 -7.68 -11.19
CA VAL A 526 14.08 -7.13 -12.08
C VAL A 526 13.92 -7.63 -13.51
N HIS A 527 13.47 -8.87 -13.71
CA HIS A 527 13.11 -9.36 -15.04
C HIS A 527 11.98 -8.55 -15.67
N LYS A 528 10.90 -8.28 -14.92
CA LYS A 528 9.78 -7.44 -15.40
C LYS A 528 10.24 -6.03 -15.75
N VAL A 529 11.00 -5.38 -14.87
CA VAL A 529 11.51 -4.01 -15.08
C VAL A 529 12.47 -3.94 -16.27
N ALA A 530 13.42 -4.87 -16.36
CA ALA A 530 14.38 -4.96 -17.46
C ALA A 530 13.75 -5.37 -18.82
N SER A 531 12.47 -5.73 -18.85
CA SER A 531 11.75 -6.05 -20.09
C SER A 531 11.07 -4.83 -20.71
N TYR A 532 11.01 -3.70 -19.99
CA TYR A 532 10.53 -2.44 -20.54
C TYR A 532 11.56 -1.81 -21.48
N SER A 533 11.09 -1.01 -22.44
CA SER A 533 11.94 -0.26 -23.35
C SER A 533 12.28 1.12 -22.78
N GLY A 534 13.56 1.49 -22.76
CA GLY A 534 14.03 2.81 -22.31
C GLY A 534 15.46 2.79 -21.80
N ALA A 535 16.15 3.94 -21.87
CA ALA A 535 17.54 4.06 -21.40
C ALA A 535 17.67 3.79 -19.89
N ASP A 536 16.66 4.14 -19.10
CA ASP A 536 16.63 3.93 -17.65
C ASP A 536 16.57 2.45 -17.25
N GLN A 537 16.27 1.55 -18.19
CA GLN A 537 16.18 0.11 -17.93
C GLN A 537 17.52 -0.61 -18.08
N ILE A 538 18.51 0.02 -18.74
CA ILE A 538 19.84 -0.57 -18.98
C ILE A 538 20.52 -1.08 -17.69
N PRO A 539 20.52 -0.32 -16.57
CA PRO A 539 21.12 -0.81 -15.32
C PRO A 539 20.44 -2.06 -14.76
N TYR A 540 19.12 -2.16 -14.90
CA TYR A 540 18.34 -3.32 -14.47
C TYR A 540 18.60 -4.55 -15.34
N THR A 541 18.70 -4.34 -16.66
CA THR A 541 19.12 -5.38 -17.62
C THR A 541 20.49 -5.93 -17.26
N LYS A 542 21.48 -5.05 -17.01
CA LYS A 542 22.82 -5.47 -16.58
C LYS A 542 22.79 -6.25 -15.28
N PHE A 543 22.08 -5.75 -14.27
CA PHE A 543 21.95 -6.43 -12.99
C PHE A 543 21.37 -7.84 -13.17
N ARG A 544 20.23 -7.97 -13.87
CA ARG A 544 19.60 -9.26 -14.18
C ARG A 544 20.57 -10.23 -14.88
N ASP A 545 21.25 -9.75 -15.90
CA ASP A 545 22.15 -10.58 -16.72
C ASP A 545 23.42 -10.97 -15.95
N ASN A 546 23.81 -10.19 -14.95
CA ASN A 546 24.93 -10.46 -14.06
C ASN A 546 24.56 -11.32 -12.84
N ILE A 547 23.28 -11.52 -12.50
CA ILE A 547 22.91 -12.55 -11.52
C ILE A 547 23.34 -13.92 -12.06
N LYS A 548 24.21 -14.61 -11.33
CA LYS A 548 24.71 -15.95 -11.70
C LYS A 548 24.16 -17.05 -10.80
N GLY A 549 23.71 -16.71 -9.61
CA GLY A 549 23.10 -17.70 -8.75
C GLY A 549 22.59 -17.18 -7.42
N LEU A 550 21.87 -18.05 -6.73
CA LEU A 550 21.28 -17.80 -5.43
C LEU A 550 21.66 -18.90 -4.43
N PHE A 551 21.95 -18.50 -3.20
CA PHE A 551 22.21 -19.41 -2.09
C PHE A 551 21.19 -19.22 -0.96
N PHE A 552 20.61 -20.30 -0.47
CA PHE A 552 19.52 -20.25 0.50
C PHE A 552 19.88 -20.90 1.84
N TYR A 553 19.67 -20.17 2.94
CA TYR A 553 19.73 -20.69 4.31
C TYR A 553 18.31 -20.90 4.84
N SER A 554 17.86 -22.14 4.99
CA SER A 554 16.52 -22.51 5.53
C SER A 554 15.38 -21.63 5.00
N THR A 555 15.20 -21.54 3.68
CA THR A 555 14.11 -20.75 3.08
C THR A 555 12.83 -21.58 2.97
N PRO A 556 11.70 -21.13 3.54
CA PRO A 556 10.45 -21.87 3.54
C PRO A 556 9.64 -21.64 2.26
N PHE A 557 10.08 -22.19 1.13
CA PHE A 557 9.43 -21.97 -0.17
C PHE A 557 7.98 -22.45 -0.25
N LYS A 558 7.53 -23.34 0.64
CA LYS A 558 6.11 -23.75 0.74
C LYS A 558 5.47 -23.32 2.06
N GLY A 559 6.07 -22.35 2.76
CA GLY A 559 5.58 -21.80 4.02
C GLY A 559 6.04 -22.57 5.27
N LEU A 560 5.79 -22.01 6.45
CA LEU A 560 6.20 -22.57 7.73
C LEU A 560 5.15 -23.57 8.24
N SER A 561 5.60 -24.70 8.79
CA SER A 561 4.70 -25.73 9.35
C SER A 561 4.05 -25.34 10.68
N SER A 562 4.51 -24.25 11.30
CA SER A 562 4.02 -23.80 12.60
C SER A 562 4.08 -22.29 12.65
N PHE A 563 2.92 -21.67 12.47
CA PHE A 563 2.78 -20.23 12.48
C PHE A 563 2.73 -19.72 13.93
N TRP A 564 3.42 -18.62 14.17
CA TRP A 564 3.45 -17.94 15.45
C TRP A 564 2.04 -17.53 15.87
N GLY A 565 1.73 -17.66 17.16
CA GLY A 565 0.45 -17.27 17.76
C GLY A 565 0.21 -15.75 17.85
N SER A 566 0.60 -14.97 16.84
CA SER A 566 0.14 -13.59 16.73
C SER A 566 -1.31 -13.59 16.30
N LYS A 567 -2.16 -12.87 17.03
CA LYS A 567 -3.51 -12.55 16.56
C LYS A 567 -3.36 -11.94 15.16
N GLU A 568 -3.96 -12.58 14.15
CA GLU A 568 -3.88 -12.25 12.70
C GLU A 568 -4.01 -10.75 12.36
N LYS A 569 -4.61 -9.94 13.25
CA LYS A 569 -4.82 -8.50 13.04
C LYS A 569 -3.57 -7.63 13.23
N GLU A 570 -2.49 -8.14 13.82
CA GLU A 570 -1.28 -7.38 14.16
C GLU A 570 0.00 -7.97 13.53
N SER A 571 -0.10 -8.94 12.62
CA SER A 571 1.07 -9.50 11.93
C SER A 571 1.56 -8.57 10.82
N GLY A 572 2.88 -8.41 10.69
CA GLY A 572 3.49 -7.66 9.60
C GLY A 572 3.13 -8.23 8.22
N ASP A 573 3.02 -7.38 7.20
CA ASP A 573 2.47 -7.79 5.90
C ASP A 573 3.30 -8.90 5.20
N LEU A 574 4.63 -8.90 5.35
CA LEU A 574 5.50 -9.98 4.85
C LEU A 574 5.30 -11.34 5.53
N MET A 575 4.68 -11.38 6.72
CA MET A 575 4.40 -12.64 7.41
C MET A 575 3.40 -13.51 6.62
N SER A 576 2.52 -12.88 5.83
CA SER A 576 1.55 -13.59 5.00
C SER A 576 2.22 -14.55 4.00
N ASN A 577 3.39 -14.16 3.47
CA ASN A 577 4.18 -14.98 2.54
C ASN A 577 4.86 -16.20 3.18
N LEU A 578 4.88 -16.26 4.52
CA LEU A 578 5.37 -17.43 5.26
C LEU A 578 4.25 -18.43 5.59
N GLY A 579 3.00 -18.12 5.20
CA GLY A 579 1.86 -19.00 5.34
C GLY A 579 2.06 -20.32 4.60
N LEU A 580 1.65 -21.43 5.22
CA LEU A 580 1.74 -22.75 4.63
C LEU A 580 0.94 -22.81 3.32
N LEU A 581 1.61 -23.20 2.22
CA LEU A 581 1.04 -23.27 0.87
C LEU A 581 0.42 -21.94 0.38
N ASP A 582 0.98 -20.80 0.79
CA ASP A 582 0.60 -19.49 0.27
C ASP A 582 0.68 -19.45 -1.27
N THR A 583 -0.41 -19.02 -1.89
CA THR A 583 -0.55 -19.05 -3.36
C THR A 583 0.30 -17.99 -4.05
N ALA A 584 0.47 -16.82 -3.44
CA ALA A 584 1.31 -15.75 -3.97
C ALA A 584 2.78 -16.20 -3.99
N THR A 585 3.23 -16.82 -2.91
CA THR A 585 4.57 -17.41 -2.79
C THR A 585 4.75 -18.57 -3.76
N ALA A 586 3.75 -19.45 -3.92
CA ALA A 586 3.81 -20.54 -4.89
C ALA A 586 3.94 -20.03 -6.34
N ARG A 587 3.16 -19.02 -6.74
CA ARG A 587 3.24 -18.38 -8.06
C ARG A 587 4.59 -17.71 -8.28
N SER A 588 5.06 -16.94 -7.30
CA SER A 588 6.37 -16.27 -7.37
C SER A 588 7.52 -17.29 -7.51
N ASN A 589 7.42 -18.41 -6.81
CA ASN A 589 8.38 -19.52 -6.92
C ASN A 589 8.33 -20.22 -8.28
N GLU A 590 7.14 -20.37 -8.88
CA GLU A 590 7.00 -20.90 -10.23
C GLU A 590 7.61 -19.96 -11.28
N ASP A 591 7.33 -18.66 -11.18
CA ASP A 591 7.95 -17.64 -12.04
C ASP A 591 9.47 -17.66 -11.90
N PHE A 592 9.97 -17.70 -10.66
CA PHE A 592 11.41 -17.79 -10.39
C PHE A 592 12.03 -19.05 -11.02
N ALA A 593 11.35 -20.20 -10.93
CA ALA A 593 11.82 -21.45 -11.54
C ALA A 593 11.97 -21.32 -13.08
N LYS A 594 11.01 -20.65 -13.74
CA LYS A 594 11.06 -20.37 -15.19
C LYS A 594 12.22 -19.43 -15.52
N LEU A 595 12.40 -18.35 -14.76
CA LEU A 595 13.48 -17.39 -14.97
C LEU A 595 14.85 -18.00 -14.73
N ARG A 596 14.99 -18.78 -13.65
CA ARG A 596 16.21 -19.56 -13.37
C ARG A 596 16.60 -20.43 -14.55
N ALA A 597 15.65 -21.18 -15.12
CA ALA A 597 15.91 -22.01 -16.30
C ALA A 597 16.29 -21.16 -17.53
N THR A 598 15.65 -20.01 -17.70
CA THR A 598 15.89 -19.08 -18.82
C THR A 598 17.28 -18.44 -18.77
N TYR A 599 17.71 -18.01 -17.59
CA TYR A 599 18.97 -17.29 -17.39
C TYR A 599 20.13 -18.17 -16.92
N GLY A 600 19.88 -19.46 -16.67
CA GLY A 600 20.89 -20.42 -16.22
C GLY A 600 21.41 -20.13 -14.80
N TRP A 601 20.57 -19.57 -13.92
CA TRP A 601 20.97 -19.27 -12.55
C TRP A 601 21.21 -20.55 -11.74
N GLU A 602 22.38 -20.64 -11.11
CA GLU A 602 22.70 -21.74 -10.20
C GLU A 602 22.07 -21.50 -8.84
N THR A 603 21.61 -22.57 -8.20
CA THR A 603 20.86 -22.47 -6.95
C THR A 603 21.27 -23.57 -5.99
N ARG A 604 21.74 -23.19 -4.81
CA ARG A 604 22.07 -24.15 -3.74
C ARG A 604 21.50 -23.68 -2.42
N GLY A 605 21.42 -24.58 -1.46
CA GLY A 605 21.03 -24.20 -0.12
C GLY A 605 21.44 -25.17 0.96
N VAL A 606 21.23 -24.73 2.19
CA VAL A 606 21.38 -25.51 3.41
C VAL A 606 20.08 -25.47 4.20
N LEU A 607 19.77 -26.55 4.89
CA LEU A 607 18.55 -26.74 5.65
C LEU A 607 18.89 -27.09 7.11
N GLU A 608 18.11 -26.58 8.05
CA GLU A 608 18.17 -26.93 9.46
C GLU A 608 17.82 -28.39 9.74
N SER A 609 18.49 -28.99 10.73
CA SER A 609 18.14 -30.32 11.25
C SER A 609 17.52 -30.25 12.64
N SER A 610 17.82 -29.21 13.42
CA SER A 610 17.42 -29.12 14.82
C SER A 610 16.17 -28.26 14.97
N GLU A 611 15.37 -28.58 15.97
CA GLU A 611 14.29 -27.69 16.38
C GLU A 611 14.89 -26.41 16.98
N THR A 612 14.17 -25.31 16.80
CA THR A 612 14.54 -24.02 17.36
C THR A 612 13.70 -23.77 18.60
N THR A 613 14.35 -23.52 19.74
CA THR A 613 13.66 -23.17 20.98
C THR A 613 13.45 -21.66 21.05
N LEU A 614 12.19 -21.24 21.21
CA LEU A 614 11.86 -19.84 21.41
C LEU A 614 11.96 -19.46 22.89
N TYR A 615 12.76 -18.43 23.17
CA TYR A 615 12.82 -17.80 24.48
C TYR A 615 11.81 -16.64 24.50
N VAL A 616 10.68 -16.87 25.16
CA VAL A 616 9.71 -15.81 25.50
C VAL A 616 10.00 -15.37 26.92
N GLU A 617 10.27 -14.08 27.12
CA GLU A 617 10.59 -13.51 28.42
C GLU A 617 9.47 -13.82 29.44
N GLY A 618 9.84 -14.39 30.59
CA GLY A 618 8.89 -14.79 31.64
C GLY A 618 8.26 -16.18 31.50
N VAL A 619 8.57 -16.95 30.44
CA VAL A 619 8.11 -18.35 30.27
C VAL A 619 9.31 -19.30 30.36
N ALA A 620 9.26 -20.27 31.28
CA ALA A 620 10.31 -21.28 31.38
C ALA A 620 10.44 -22.07 30.06
N SER A 621 11.68 -22.21 29.58
CA SER A 621 12.00 -23.02 28.39
C SER A 621 11.53 -24.46 28.60
N THR A 622 10.46 -24.86 27.93
CA THR A 622 9.93 -26.24 27.93
C THR A 622 9.97 -26.80 26.52
N SER A 623 10.03 -28.14 26.38
CA SER A 623 9.98 -28.84 25.08
C SER A 623 8.70 -28.55 24.27
N LYS A 624 7.69 -27.90 24.86
CA LYS A 624 6.48 -27.43 24.18
C LYS A 624 6.67 -26.14 23.37
N ASN A 625 7.80 -25.44 23.52
CA ASN A 625 8.13 -24.19 22.81
C ASN A 625 9.28 -24.37 21.80
N SER A 626 9.66 -25.62 21.52
CA SER A 626 10.67 -26.00 20.53
C SER A 626 9.95 -26.47 19.27
N ASN A 627 10.33 -25.92 18.11
CA ASN A 627 9.75 -26.36 16.85
C ASN A 627 10.73 -26.20 15.71
N ARG A 628 10.62 -27.07 14.69
CA ARG A 628 11.36 -26.88 13.44
C ARG A 628 10.59 -25.88 12.59
N PHE A 629 11.19 -24.74 12.30
CA PHE A 629 10.52 -23.68 11.55
C PHE A 629 10.40 -24.06 10.08
N VAL A 630 11.50 -24.57 9.51
CA VAL A 630 11.56 -24.92 8.09
C VAL A 630 11.81 -26.40 7.97
N CYS A 631 10.73 -27.15 7.74
CA CYS A 631 10.83 -28.57 7.45
C CYS A 631 11.32 -28.82 6.01
N GLU A 632 11.87 -30.00 5.78
CA GLU A 632 12.39 -30.41 4.47
C GLU A 632 11.34 -30.33 3.36
N ALA A 633 10.09 -30.67 3.66
CA ALA A 633 8.99 -30.56 2.70
C ALA A 633 8.73 -29.11 2.24
N SER A 634 8.98 -28.13 3.11
CA SER A 634 8.83 -26.71 2.82
C SER A 634 10.00 -26.14 2.02
N ALA A 635 11.23 -26.50 2.40
CA ALA A 635 12.43 -25.97 1.75
C ALA A 635 12.77 -26.65 0.41
N ARG A 636 12.41 -27.94 0.24
CA ARG A 636 12.73 -28.65 -1.01
C ARG A 636 11.76 -28.30 -2.13
N VAL A 637 12.31 -27.64 -3.14
CA VAL A 637 11.63 -27.26 -4.38
C VAL A 637 12.50 -27.60 -5.60
N PRO A 638 11.92 -27.92 -6.76
CA PRO A 638 12.67 -28.39 -7.93
C PRO A 638 13.73 -27.42 -8.44
N PHE A 639 13.53 -26.12 -8.23
CA PHE A 639 14.46 -25.08 -8.68
C PHE A 639 15.66 -24.89 -7.74
N VAL A 640 15.76 -25.60 -6.61
CA VAL A 640 16.98 -25.62 -5.79
C VAL A 640 17.73 -26.92 -6.07
N GLU A 641 18.72 -26.85 -6.95
CA GLU A 641 19.46 -28.01 -7.48
C GLU A 641 20.12 -28.86 -6.40
N THR A 642 20.68 -28.24 -5.37
CA THR A 642 21.34 -28.97 -4.29
C THR A 642 21.04 -28.32 -2.95
N MET A 643 20.34 -29.07 -2.10
CA MET A 643 20.05 -28.68 -0.73
C MET A 643 20.54 -29.75 0.24
N ILE A 644 21.46 -29.36 1.12
CA ILE A 644 22.02 -30.23 2.15
C ILE A 644 21.41 -29.90 3.52
N THR A 645 21.09 -30.93 4.30
CA THR A 645 20.64 -30.73 5.69
C THR A 645 21.87 -30.69 6.59
N LEU A 646 22.04 -29.61 7.34
CA LEU A 646 23.16 -29.41 8.25
C LEU A 646 22.83 -29.98 9.62
N ARG A 647 23.72 -30.84 10.12
CA ARG A 647 23.59 -31.44 11.43
C ARG A 647 23.77 -30.38 12.53
N ASP A 648 22.97 -30.48 13.58
CA ASP A 648 23.04 -29.68 14.81
C ASP A 648 22.87 -28.16 14.59
N ALA A 649 22.25 -27.77 13.48
CA ALA A 649 21.87 -26.39 13.18
C ALA A 649 20.34 -26.22 13.29
N ASP A 650 19.93 -25.21 14.06
CA ASP A 650 18.56 -24.71 14.15
C ASP A 650 18.35 -23.49 13.24
N HIS A 651 17.14 -22.93 13.20
CA HIS A 651 16.76 -21.85 12.27
C HIS A 651 17.54 -20.55 12.51
N PHE A 652 17.97 -20.29 13.75
CA PHE A 652 18.73 -19.09 14.10
C PHE A 652 20.24 -19.28 13.90
N THR A 653 20.74 -20.50 14.04
CA THR A 653 22.16 -20.82 13.94
C THR A 653 22.58 -21.22 12.53
N ILE A 654 21.64 -21.55 11.64
CA ILE A 654 21.93 -22.01 10.28
C ILE A 654 22.80 -21.02 9.47
N CYS A 655 22.61 -19.71 9.67
CA CYS A 655 23.37 -18.63 9.03
C CYS A 655 24.46 -18.02 9.95
N ARG A 656 24.64 -18.58 11.16
CA ARG A 656 25.63 -18.15 12.16
C ARG A 656 26.67 -19.26 12.36
N PRO A 657 27.67 -19.38 11.47
CA PRO A 657 28.75 -20.35 11.61
C PRO A 657 29.54 -20.11 12.90
N GLU A 658 30.02 -21.19 13.51
CA GLU A 658 30.84 -21.13 14.73
C GLU A 658 32.31 -20.84 14.40
N THR A 659 32.80 -21.39 13.28
CA THR A 659 34.17 -21.19 12.79
C THR A 659 34.18 -21.12 11.26
N GLU A 660 35.31 -20.69 10.67
CA GLU A 660 35.54 -20.74 9.21
C GLU A 660 35.51 -22.17 8.64
N GLN A 661 35.54 -23.20 9.48
CA GLN A 661 35.43 -24.60 9.08
C GLN A 661 34.02 -25.16 9.21
N SER A 662 33.06 -24.37 9.69
CA SER A 662 31.66 -24.80 9.83
C SER A 662 31.03 -25.07 8.46
N SER A 663 30.28 -26.17 8.36
CA SER A 663 29.68 -26.63 7.11
C SER A 663 28.76 -25.61 6.43
N ASN A 664 28.00 -24.82 7.21
CA ASN A 664 27.15 -23.74 6.70
C ASN A 664 27.94 -22.62 5.99
N PHE A 665 29.18 -22.35 6.42
CA PHE A 665 30.04 -21.38 5.76
C PHE A 665 30.78 -22.01 4.57
N LEU A 666 31.41 -23.18 4.76
CA LEU A 666 32.17 -23.84 3.71
C LEU A 666 31.32 -24.22 2.49
N TYR A 667 30.04 -24.53 2.68
CA TYR A 667 29.14 -24.85 1.56
C TYR A 667 28.81 -23.61 0.72
N LEU A 668 28.64 -22.44 1.34
CA LEU A 668 28.55 -21.16 0.63
C LEU A 668 29.85 -20.87 -0.12
N VAL A 669 31.01 -20.99 0.55
CA VAL A 669 32.32 -20.77 -0.09
C VAL A 669 32.50 -21.64 -1.33
N LYS A 670 32.19 -22.93 -1.26
CA LYS A 670 32.24 -23.85 -2.41
C LYS A 670 31.29 -23.44 -3.54
N PHE A 671 30.14 -22.87 -3.21
CA PHE A 671 29.20 -22.36 -4.20
C PHE A 671 29.75 -21.11 -4.91
N LEU A 672 30.24 -20.13 -4.15
CA LEU A 672 30.86 -18.91 -4.68
C LEU A 672 32.06 -19.25 -5.57
N GLU A 673 32.94 -20.16 -5.12
CA GLU A 673 34.06 -20.66 -5.92
C GLU A 673 33.61 -21.35 -7.21
N SER A 674 32.51 -22.12 -7.18
CA SER A 674 32.04 -22.81 -8.38
C SER A 674 31.50 -21.85 -9.44
N ILE A 675 30.90 -20.73 -9.03
CA ILE A 675 30.45 -19.67 -9.95
C ILE A 675 31.66 -18.91 -10.50
N LEU A 676 32.60 -18.51 -9.64
CA LEU A 676 33.83 -17.80 -10.03
C LEU A 676 34.76 -18.60 -10.95
N ARG A 677 34.61 -19.92 -11.06
CA ARG A 677 35.37 -20.73 -12.03
C ARG A 677 34.76 -20.73 -13.43
N LYS A 678 33.49 -20.32 -13.57
CA LYS A 678 32.74 -20.32 -14.83
C LYS A 678 32.80 -18.99 -15.57
N PHE A 679 33.14 -17.91 -14.88
CA PHE A 679 33.21 -16.54 -15.37
C PHE A 679 34.55 -15.94 -14.96
#